data_AF-A0A2S4W459-F1
#
_entry.id   AF-A0A2S4W459-F1
#
_cell.length_a   1.000
_cell.length_b   1.000
_cell.length_c   1.000
_cell.angle_alpha   90.00
_cell.angle_beta   90.00
_cell.angle_gamma   90.00
#
_symmetry.space_group_name_H-M   'P 1'
#
loop_
_entity.id
_entity.type
_entity.pdbx_description
1 polymer ?
#
loop_
_entity_poly.entity_id
_entity_poly.type
_entity_poly.pdbx_seq_one_letter_code
_entity_poly.pdbx_strand_id
1 'polypeptide(L)'
;MGNRHLLLSRGSTWLVAFFGAIELAVCLSGGDPHQRLWFNQNAIDSFSAHKTTPLLSSYNAFHSLLNNGTICRMDRSQPPDLEELVSCRNSSMFQVWRPKARVIAPRGWMNDPMGMFEKKDGSFHVGYECSPQHLGWANISQCAASTEDFVHFTDYRSWEDPVTISPSQIYDIRGVFDGVVIKDGWNGHPTLVYTSAYVGEFAPQCEPPEVEGVETQSLAYTEDDGNTWTKLNFGATGNPIIYYWPEKNLSGFRDPFVFESQEFSNFYDNSSNAYQLPGNFNSPKPTGGKYMLLSGGIRKEANPIDGGPRVFLYRQTDDDLRGWTYLGPLLSFTAEYNQTSEWTGGNGINYEVAAFSTIDEQGLAQNSGQSNLPNQLNIFTAGTEGARNLTHMDYWPVWHAVSWNFNTTDGNVRGKVDFSGVVDWGRAYAFAQFPAGKRQLIVGWVYEDDEFNVLTHQRGAQGAFTLFREMFVQVIRGIHPGALKDERAPSWTIKTEEDGSHSLLTFGQRILPEIKAAFSDNSEVTKLIDRTLNITSTPVAGVGPPTNLSAFGKQPKDRYYAISARLDFFSEQNIAADKSLERPIALRGGFRILSSKFEWTDVYYDPNQEYLIIDRSHSSSIPSYGNSTEQAKHRLWPVLDPVTNKTTYESLNLTIVVDNSVLEVHANERTIITTRVYPWCKDSVDVQYFVQYPEFGSSQAKHKGSAALPRTKSHHSDPKPQVHFSQVELWDGLVNAWPNRPADTSLPGVYSHNITSTVFGLWPDL
;
A
#
# COMPACT_ATOMS: atom_id res chain seq x y z
N MET A 1 -15.42 79.22 -10.50
CA MET A 1 -14.76 79.45 -9.19
C MET A 1 -14.39 78.08 -8.64
N GLY A 2 -13.15 77.68 -8.39
CA GLY A 2 -11.82 78.22 -8.59
C GLY A 2 -10.84 77.15 -8.10
N ASN A 3 -9.75 76.92 -8.85
CA ASN A 3 -8.57 76.17 -8.40
C ASN A 3 -7.97 76.78 -7.13
N ARG A 4 -7.31 75.95 -6.29
CA ARG A 4 -5.93 76.22 -5.82
C ARG A 4 -5.30 75.04 -5.05
N HIS A 5 -4.09 74.74 -5.47
CA HIS A 5 -3.04 73.95 -4.82
C HIS A 5 -2.61 74.52 -3.46
N LEU A 6 -2.10 73.65 -2.59
CA LEU A 6 -0.92 73.95 -1.76
C LEU A 6 -0.08 72.69 -1.48
N LEU A 7 1.23 72.89 -1.57
CA LEU A 7 2.33 71.92 -1.57
C LEU A 7 3.05 71.88 -0.20
N LEU A 8 3.62 70.70 0.09
CA LEU A 8 4.87 70.40 0.82
C LEU A 8 4.98 70.61 2.35
N SER A 9 5.26 69.50 3.06
CA SER A 9 6.58 69.32 3.70
C SER A 9 6.94 67.83 3.85
N ARG A 10 8.23 67.51 3.63
CA ARG A 10 8.86 66.19 3.80
C ARG A 10 9.31 66.01 5.25
N GLY A 11 9.26 64.77 5.76
CA GLY A 11 9.95 64.38 7.00
C GLY A 11 9.65 62.93 7.40
N SER A 12 10.58 62.05 7.08
CA SER A 12 10.62 60.61 7.35
C SER A 12 10.48 60.24 8.82
N THR A 13 9.78 59.15 9.16
CA THR A 13 10.37 57.95 9.80
C THR A 13 9.36 56.81 9.88
N TRP A 14 9.90 55.60 9.81
CA TRP A 14 9.28 54.30 9.67
C TRP A 14 8.54 53.80 10.91
N LEU A 15 7.88 52.63 10.74
CA LEU A 15 7.23 51.75 11.72
C LEU A 15 5.77 52.07 12.04
N VAL A 16 4.85 51.28 11.45
CA VAL A 16 4.10 50.21 12.13
C VAL A 16 3.12 49.66 11.10
N ALA A 17 3.46 48.53 10.49
CA ALA A 17 2.55 47.67 9.78
C ALA A 17 3.15 46.26 9.84
N PHE A 18 2.66 45.43 10.75
CA PHE A 18 2.73 43.97 10.71
C PHE A 18 2.17 43.46 12.03
N PHE A 19 0.89 43.08 12.06
CA PHE A 19 0.33 42.01 12.91
C PHE A 19 -1.13 41.88 12.51
N GLY A 20 -1.40 40.99 11.56
CA GLY A 20 -2.73 40.61 11.12
C GLY A 20 -2.64 39.37 10.25
N ALA A 21 -3.26 38.29 10.71
CA ALA A 21 -3.37 36.96 10.11
C ALA A 21 -2.12 36.05 10.18
N ILE A 22 -2.01 35.33 11.30
CA ILE A 22 -1.42 33.98 11.33
C ILE A 22 -2.49 33.09 11.98
N GLU A 23 -3.44 32.61 11.17
CA GLU A 23 -4.12 31.34 11.43
C GLU A 23 -3.70 30.41 10.30
N LEU A 24 -2.66 29.61 10.56
CA LEU A 24 -2.32 28.44 9.78
C LEU A 24 -2.86 27.26 10.58
N ALA A 25 -3.90 26.65 10.02
CA ALA A 25 -4.55 25.46 10.54
C ALA A 25 -3.69 24.22 10.28
N VAL A 26 -3.96 23.22 11.09
CA VAL A 26 -3.16 22.01 11.24
C VAL A 26 -4.12 20.84 11.16
N CYS A 27 -3.88 19.88 10.27
CA CYS A 27 -4.62 18.62 10.25
C CYS A 27 -3.78 17.48 9.70
N LEU A 28 -3.52 16.52 10.58
CA LEU A 28 -3.74 15.11 10.33
C LEU A 28 -4.48 14.54 11.56
N SER A 29 -5.45 13.68 11.28
CA SER A 29 -6.49 13.09 12.16
C SER A 29 -7.82 13.86 12.30
N GLY A 30 -8.86 13.30 11.68
CA GLY A 30 -10.25 13.73 11.80
C GLY A 30 -10.92 13.24 13.09
N GLY A 31 -11.86 14.03 13.62
CA GLY A 31 -12.76 13.61 14.70
C GLY A 31 -13.63 14.73 15.26
N ASP A 32 -14.95 14.49 15.28
CA ASP A 32 -16.03 15.34 15.79
C ASP A 32 -15.80 15.86 17.25
N PRO A 33 -16.08 17.14 17.56
CA PRO A 33 -15.92 17.72 18.90
C PRO A 33 -16.69 17.02 20.04
N HIS A 34 -17.79 16.29 19.77
CA HIS A 34 -18.71 15.86 20.82
C HIS A 34 -18.46 14.46 21.43
N GLN A 35 -17.45 13.71 20.99
CA GLN A 35 -17.11 12.38 21.59
C GLN A 35 -15.90 12.38 22.55
N ARG A 36 -15.26 13.52 22.81
CA ARG A 36 -13.96 13.60 23.54
C ARG A 36 -13.98 13.40 25.06
N LEU A 37 -15.05 12.91 25.69
CA LEU A 37 -15.10 12.86 27.17
C LEU A 37 -14.89 11.49 27.83
N TRP A 38 -14.76 10.39 27.10
CA TRP A 38 -14.64 9.07 27.73
C TRP A 38 -13.77 8.11 26.91
N PHE A 39 -12.46 8.34 26.76
CA PHE A 39 -11.40 7.31 26.64
C PHE A 39 -10.02 7.98 26.75
N ASN A 40 -9.06 7.27 27.34
CA ASN A 40 -7.80 7.77 27.94
C ASN A 40 -6.89 8.66 27.07
N GLN A 41 -6.21 9.59 27.77
CA GLN A 41 -5.02 10.34 27.36
C GLN A 41 -3.97 9.47 26.63
N ASN A 42 -3.37 10.02 25.56
CA ASN A 42 -2.16 9.60 24.82
C ASN A 42 -2.32 9.05 23.39
N ALA A 43 -3.30 9.51 22.60
CA ALA A 43 -3.40 9.11 21.18
C ALA A 43 -4.05 10.17 20.29
N ILE A 44 -3.63 11.43 20.35
CA ILE A 44 -3.99 12.46 19.35
C ILE A 44 -2.85 13.49 19.33
N ASP A 45 -1.98 13.44 18.31
CA ASP A 45 -1.10 14.55 17.87
C ASP A 45 -0.18 14.14 16.68
N SER A 46 -0.32 12.93 16.14
CA SER A 46 0.13 12.58 14.78
C SER A 46 -1.00 12.95 13.81
N PHE A 47 -0.93 13.94 12.93
CA PHE A 47 0.20 14.71 12.48
C PHE A 47 -0.17 16.20 12.45
N SER A 48 -0.12 16.77 13.64
CA SER A 48 -0.43 18.15 13.88
C SER A 48 0.81 18.85 14.40
N ALA A 49 1.43 19.71 13.60
CA ALA A 49 2.41 20.66 14.10
C ALA A 49 1.69 21.72 14.96
N HIS A 50 1.45 21.45 16.25
CA HIS A 50 1.01 22.49 17.18
C HIS A 50 1.91 22.71 18.39
N LYS A 51 2.48 23.93 18.37
CA LYS A 51 3.04 24.77 19.43
C LYS A 51 2.72 24.34 20.86
N THR A 52 3.66 23.68 21.51
CA THR A 52 4.07 24.07 22.86
C THR A 52 5.26 25.01 22.74
N THR A 53 5.07 26.30 23.03
CA THR A 53 6.19 27.20 23.34
C THR A 53 7.01 26.58 24.46
N PRO A 54 8.27 26.19 24.24
CA PRO A 54 9.18 25.94 25.34
C PRO A 54 9.40 27.28 26.03
N LEU A 55 9.41 27.27 27.37
CA LEU A 55 9.97 28.37 28.13
C LEU A 55 11.31 28.76 27.51
N LEU A 56 11.45 30.05 27.16
CA LEU A 56 12.55 30.66 26.41
C LEU A 56 13.94 30.57 27.08
N SER A 57 14.13 29.70 28.08
CA SER A 57 15.38 29.50 28.80
C SER A 57 16.16 28.24 28.43
N SER A 58 15.60 27.32 27.61
CA SER A 58 16.30 26.08 27.19
C SER A 58 16.82 26.08 25.74
N TYR A 59 16.56 27.14 24.96
CA TYR A 59 16.83 27.20 23.51
C TYR A 59 18.34 27.14 23.13
N ASN A 60 19.24 27.53 24.04
CA ASN A 60 20.68 27.54 23.75
C ASN A 60 21.43 26.25 24.14
N ALA A 61 20.77 25.29 24.80
CA ALA A 61 21.40 24.02 25.18
C ALA A 61 21.25 22.92 24.11
N PHE A 62 20.28 23.05 23.19
CA PHE A 62 19.98 22.03 22.17
C PHE A 62 20.88 22.15 20.92
N HIS A 63 21.32 23.36 20.58
CA HIS A 63 22.09 23.61 19.36
C HIS A 63 23.52 23.05 19.36
N SER A 64 24.08 22.66 20.52
CA SER A 64 25.42 22.05 20.58
C SER A 64 25.42 20.52 20.51
N LEU A 65 24.26 19.86 20.58
CA LEU A 65 24.13 18.40 20.56
C LEU A 65 23.93 17.80 19.15
N LEU A 66 23.39 18.57 18.20
CA LEU A 66 22.96 18.02 16.90
C LEU A 66 24.12 17.64 15.95
N ASN A 67 25.33 18.17 16.17
CA ASN A 67 26.57 17.69 15.52
C ASN A 67 27.54 17.00 16.50
N ASN A 68 27.14 16.86 17.76
CA ASN A 68 28.00 16.45 18.86
C ASN A 68 27.34 15.39 19.78
N GLY A 69 26.33 14.67 19.26
CA GLY A 69 25.68 13.58 19.99
C GLY A 69 26.69 12.55 20.47
N THR A 70 26.34 11.79 21.51
CA THR A 70 27.20 10.72 22.01
C THR A 70 27.38 9.63 20.95
N ILE A 71 28.54 8.98 20.94
CA ILE A 71 28.70 7.71 20.20
C ILE A 71 27.72 6.74 20.86
N CYS A 72 26.73 6.28 20.09
CA CYS A 72 25.68 5.38 20.57
C CYS A 72 26.32 4.12 21.14
N ARG A 73 25.98 3.73 22.38
CA ARG A 73 26.40 2.43 22.90
C ARG A 73 25.52 1.37 22.25
N MET A 74 25.98 0.83 21.13
CA MET A 74 25.28 -0.21 20.36
C MET A 74 25.36 -1.60 21.02
N ASP A 75 25.10 -1.68 22.33
CA ASP A 75 24.99 -2.96 23.02
C ASP A 75 23.63 -3.59 22.69
N ARG A 76 23.65 -4.48 21.71
CA ARG A 76 22.50 -5.24 21.22
C ARG A 76 22.41 -6.64 21.82
N SER A 77 22.98 -6.87 23.00
CA SER A 77 22.88 -8.15 23.72
C SER A 77 21.70 -8.22 24.70
N GLN A 78 21.03 -7.08 24.93
CA GLN A 78 19.99 -6.90 25.92
C GLN A 78 19.05 -5.75 25.49
N PRO A 79 17.82 -5.67 26.05
CA PRO A 79 16.90 -4.59 25.77
C PRO A 79 17.55 -3.20 25.94
N PRO A 80 17.29 -2.24 25.05
CA PRO A 80 17.92 -0.92 25.12
C PRO A 80 17.20 -0.01 26.10
N ASP A 81 17.88 1.07 26.50
CA ASP A 81 17.24 2.24 27.07
C ASP A 81 16.81 3.19 25.94
N LEU A 82 15.52 3.52 25.85
CA LEU A 82 15.00 4.40 24.81
C LEU A 82 15.60 5.81 24.90
N GLU A 83 15.84 6.33 26.11
CA GLU A 83 16.44 7.67 26.26
C GLU A 83 17.87 7.71 25.71
N GLU A 84 18.62 6.60 25.87
CA GLU A 84 19.94 6.46 25.26
C GLU A 84 19.84 6.44 23.74
N LEU A 85 18.90 5.67 23.16
CA LEU A 85 18.71 5.61 21.71
C LEU A 85 18.34 6.96 21.10
N VAL A 86 17.42 7.70 21.71
CA VAL A 86 16.99 9.03 21.24
C VAL A 86 18.14 10.05 21.33
N SER A 87 19.08 9.87 22.25
CA SER A 87 20.27 10.72 22.36
C SER A 87 21.33 10.45 21.28
N CYS A 88 21.21 9.33 20.55
CA CYS A 88 22.18 8.95 19.53
C CYS A 88 22.12 9.88 18.31
N ARG A 89 23.27 10.04 17.65
CA ARG A 89 23.42 10.90 16.46
C ARG A 89 22.47 10.47 15.34
N ASN A 90 22.09 11.43 14.50
CA ASN A 90 21.32 11.16 13.28
C ASN A 90 22.03 10.11 12.42
N SER A 91 21.25 9.21 11.84
CA SER A 91 21.72 8.09 11.01
C SER A 91 22.68 7.11 11.71
N SER A 92 22.90 7.20 13.03
CA SER A 92 23.76 6.24 13.76
C SER A 92 23.21 4.81 13.78
N MET A 93 21.91 4.63 13.51
CA MET A 93 21.22 3.33 13.42
C MET A 93 20.82 2.97 11.98
N PHE A 94 21.43 3.63 10.98
CA PHE A 94 21.05 3.52 9.56
C PHE A 94 21.01 2.08 9.01
N GLN A 95 21.83 1.18 9.54
CA GLN A 95 21.90 -0.23 9.11
C GLN A 95 21.16 -1.22 10.03
N VAL A 96 20.67 -0.78 11.19
CA VAL A 96 20.19 -1.70 12.24
C VAL A 96 18.97 -2.50 11.76
N TRP A 97 18.06 -1.83 11.06
CA TRP A 97 16.77 -2.35 10.61
C TRP A 97 16.55 -2.19 9.10
N ARG A 98 17.59 -1.80 8.36
CA ARG A 98 17.48 -1.47 6.94
C ARG A 98 17.29 -2.74 6.08
N PRO A 99 16.26 -2.79 5.23
CA PRO A 99 16.12 -3.84 4.23
C PRO A 99 17.25 -3.80 3.19
N LYS A 100 17.59 -4.96 2.61
CA LYS A 100 18.64 -5.06 1.57
C LYS A 100 18.19 -5.78 0.30
N ALA A 101 17.10 -6.53 0.33
CA ALA A 101 16.67 -7.44 -0.74
C ALA A 101 15.45 -6.91 -1.52
N ARG A 102 15.23 -5.59 -1.52
CA ARG A 102 14.10 -4.89 -2.14
C ARG A 102 14.47 -3.48 -2.58
N VAL A 103 13.56 -2.83 -3.31
CA VAL A 103 13.69 -1.40 -3.63
C VAL A 103 13.55 -0.58 -2.36
N ILE A 104 14.53 0.28 -2.13
CA ILE A 104 14.56 1.26 -1.04
C ILE A 104 15.37 2.47 -1.53
N ALA A 105 14.99 3.68 -1.15
CA ALA A 105 15.73 4.90 -1.47
C ALA A 105 17.11 4.88 -0.80
N PRO A 106 18.12 5.58 -1.34
CA PRO A 106 19.44 5.64 -0.73
C PRO A 106 19.42 6.14 0.71
N ARG A 107 18.51 7.06 1.07
CA ARG A 107 18.34 7.64 2.42
C ARG A 107 17.07 8.48 2.44
N GLY A 108 16.76 9.08 3.59
CA GLY A 108 15.67 10.05 3.69
C GLY A 108 14.29 9.39 3.53
N TRP A 109 13.33 10.17 3.07
CA TRP A 109 11.95 9.73 2.87
C TRP A 109 11.74 9.13 1.46
N MET A 110 10.98 8.04 1.39
CA MET A 110 10.34 7.57 0.16
C MET A 110 8.93 7.08 0.43
N ASN A 111 8.07 7.19 -0.57
CA ASN A 111 6.73 6.63 -0.57
C ASN A 111 6.36 5.99 -1.92
N ASP A 112 5.35 6.54 -2.59
CA ASP A 112 4.60 5.94 -3.68
C ASP A 112 5.52 5.49 -4.83
N PRO A 113 5.36 4.26 -5.34
CA PRO A 113 5.91 3.89 -6.63
C PRO A 113 5.26 4.70 -7.75
N MET A 114 6.07 5.24 -8.66
CA MET A 114 5.59 6.08 -9.76
C MET A 114 6.40 5.84 -11.04
N GLY A 115 5.89 6.28 -12.18
CA GLY A 115 6.65 6.39 -13.42
C GLY A 115 7.26 5.06 -13.93
N MET A 116 6.63 3.93 -13.66
CA MET A 116 7.12 2.61 -14.05
C MET A 116 6.96 2.40 -15.56
N PHE A 117 8.04 2.02 -16.27
CA PHE A 117 7.93 1.59 -17.67
C PHE A 117 9.10 0.70 -18.13
N GLU A 118 8.83 -0.15 -19.11
CA GLU A 118 9.84 -0.89 -19.85
C GLU A 118 10.50 0.03 -20.90
N LYS A 119 11.83 0.15 -20.83
CA LYS A 119 12.66 0.91 -21.77
C LYS A 119 12.81 0.20 -23.11
N LYS A 120 13.40 0.91 -24.08
CA LYS A 120 13.69 0.39 -25.43
C LYS A 120 14.65 -0.80 -25.43
N ASP A 121 15.55 -0.89 -24.45
CA ASP A 121 16.52 -1.99 -24.30
C ASP A 121 15.93 -3.23 -23.61
N GLY A 122 14.66 -3.18 -23.17
CA GLY A 122 13.97 -4.27 -22.46
C GLY A 122 14.16 -4.26 -20.94
N SER A 123 15.03 -3.39 -20.41
CA SER A 123 15.14 -3.16 -18.96
C SER A 123 14.06 -2.16 -18.49
N PHE A 124 13.85 -2.04 -17.19
CA PHE A 124 12.77 -1.24 -16.62
C PHE A 124 13.31 0.01 -15.93
N HIS A 125 12.53 1.10 -16.03
CA HIS A 125 12.61 2.28 -15.18
C HIS A 125 11.69 2.08 -13.98
N VAL A 126 12.22 2.33 -12.78
CA VAL A 126 11.54 2.20 -11.49
C VAL A 126 11.60 3.54 -10.77
N GLY A 127 10.50 4.30 -10.82
CA GLY A 127 10.38 5.58 -10.12
C GLY A 127 9.71 5.45 -8.75
N TYR A 128 10.00 6.40 -7.88
CA TYR A 128 9.35 6.54 -6.58
C TYR A 128 9.35 8.00 -6.10
N GLU A 129 8.29 8.37 -5.39
CA GLU A 129 8.28 9.61 -4.62
C GLU A 129 9.39 9.58 -3.57
N CYS A 130 10.17 10.66 -3.50
CA CYS A 130 11.31 10.74 -2.62
C CYS A 130 11.57 12.14 -2.09
N SER A 131 12.22 12.18 -0.92
CA SER A 131 12.89 13.36 -0.39
C SER A 131 14.22 12.97 0.26
N PRO A 132 15.33 12.93 -0.51
CA PRO A 132 16.62 12.45 -0.01
C PRO A 132 17.26 13.32 1.09
N GLN A 133 16.69 14.51 1.32
CA GLN A 133 17.16 15.49 2.30
C GLN A 133 16.27 15.60 3.53
N HIS A 134 15.14 14.89 3.57
CA HIS A 134 14.19 14.96 4.67
C HIS A 134 13.87 13.54 5.16
N LEU A 135 13.39 13.44 6.40
CA LEU A 135 12.99 12.17 6.99
C LEU A 135 11.47 12.00 7.06
N GLY A 136 10.73 13.00 6.60
CA GLY A 136 9.30 12.96 6.36
C GLY A 136 8.98 13.46 4.96
N TRP A 137 7.70 13.42 4.62
CA TRP A 137 7.18 13.92 3.36
C TRP A 137 7.47 15.42 3.23
N ALA A 138 8.32 15.80 2.27
CA ALA A 138 8.72 17.20 2.04
C ALA A 138 9.38 17.37 0.68
N ASN A 139 9.09 18.45 -0.04
CA ASN A 139 9.67 18.76 -1.35
C ASN A 139 9.68 17.53 -2.29
N ILE A 140 8.55 16.83 -2.33
CA ILE A 140 8.47 15.52 -3.00
C ILE A 140 8.84 15.64 -4.46
N SER A 141 9.67 14.69 -4.87
CA SER A 141 10.34 14.58 -6.14
C SER A 141 10.25 13.14 -6.64
N GLN A 142 10.51 12.92 -7.92
CA GLN A 142 10.76 11.58 -8.44
C GLN A 142 12.25 11.25 -8.29
N CYS A 143 12.54 10.18 -7.54
CA CYS A 143 13.80 9.46 -7.64
C CYS A 143 13.60 8.21 -8.52
N ALA A 144 14.67 7.69 -9.11
CA ALA A 144 14.54 6.53 -9.98
C ALA A 144 15.75 5.59 -9.95
N ALA A 145 15.49 4.33 -10.29
CA ALA A 145 16.48 3.30 -10.56
C ALA A 145 16.10 2.48 -11.79
N SER A 146 17.07 1.76 -12.35
CA SER A 146 16.85 0.81 -13.44
C SER A 146 17.08 -0.63 -12.99
N THR A 147 16.36 -1.58 -13.59
CA THR A 147 16.49 -3.03 -13.35
C THR A 147 16.29 -3.84 -14.62
N GLU A 148 16.98 -4.97 -14.74
CA GLU A 148 16.78 -5.95 -15.83
C GLU A 148 15.99 -7.18 -15.37
N ASP A 149 15.91 -7.42 -14.07
CA ASP A 149 15.44 -8.68 -13.48
C ASP A 149 14.46 -8.49 -12.30
N PHE A 150 14.18 -7.25 -11.88
CA PHE A 150 13.42 -6.90 -10.68
C PHE A 150 14.03 -7.40 -9.36
N VAL A 151 15.29 -7.81 -9.38
CA VAL A 151 16.06 -8.29 -8.23
C VAL A 151 17.18 -7.31 -7.90
N HIS A 152 17.91 -6.87 -8.92
CA HIS A 152 19.03 -5.94 -8.80
C HIS A 152 18.68 -4.60 -9.42
N PHE A 153 19.04 -3.52 -8.73
CA PHE A 153 18.70 -2.16 -9.09
C PHE A 153 19.95 -1.28 -9.12
N THR A 154 19.98 -0.36 -10.07
CA THR A 154 21.01 0.68 -10.19
C THR A 154 20.35 2.05 -10.19
N ASP A 155 20.76 2.93 -9.27
CA ASP A 155 20.30 4.32 -9.25
C ASP A 155 20.58 5.00 -10.60
N TYR A 156 19.61 5.73 -11.16
CA TYR A 156 19.76 6.33 -12.50
C TYR A 156 20.90 7.34 -12.58
N ARG A 157 20.96 8.23 -11.58
CA ARG A 157 22.00 9.24 -11.48
C ARG A 157 23.10 8.75 -10.54
N SER A 158 22.90 8.85 -9.24
CA SER A 158 23.74 8.17 -8.25
C SER A 158 22.99 8.00 -6.94
N TRP A 159 23.54 7.24 -6.01
CA TRP A 159 22.96 7.12 -4.67
C TRP A 159 23.09 8.44 -3.87
N GLU A 160 24.09 9.27 -4.18
CA GLU A 160 24.27 10.61 -3.62
C GLU A 160 23.24 11.61 -4.15
N ASP A 161 22.89 11.55 -5.44
CA ASP A 161 21.94 12.44 -6.11
C ASP A 161 20.89 11.65 -6.92
N PRO A 162 19.93 10.98 -6.26
CA PRO A 162 19.01 10.04 -6.92
C PRO A 162 17.82 10.71 -7.64
N VAL A 163 17.67 12.04 -7.56
CA VAL A 163 16.50 12.77 -8.06
C VAL A 163 16.58 12.93 -9.58
N THR A 164 15.50 12.52 -10.27
CA THR A 164 15.34 12.66 -11.73
C THR A 164 14.33 13.75 -12.10
N ILE A 165 13.34 14.03 -11.24
CA ILE A 165 12.41 15.14 -11.39
C ILE A 165 12.22 15.80 -10.02
N SER A 166 12.50 17.08 -9.88
CA SER A 166 12.21 17.85 -8.67
C SER A 166 11.14 18.91 -8.91
N PRO A 167 10.48 19.43 -7.88
CA PRO A 167 9.77 20.70 -7.95
C PRO A 167 10.66 21.78 -8.55
N SER A 168 10.19 22.46 -9.59
CA SER A 168 11.03 23.43 -10.33
C SER A 168 10.23 24.51 -11.06
N GLN A 169 8.91 24.40 -11.11
CA GLN A 169 8.02 25.34 -11.77
C GLN A 169 6.94 25.79 -10.80
N ILE A 170 6.30 26.93 -11.09
CA ILE A 170 5.26 27.44 -10.20
C ILE A 170 4.16 26.41 -9.98
N TYR A 171 3.73 25.70 -11.03
CA TYR A 171 2.62 24.75 -10.97
C TYR A 171 2.95 23.43 -10.23
N ASP A 172 4.22 23.14 -9.94
CA ASP A 172 4.64 21.93 -9.19
C ASP A 172 5.52 22.24 -7.98
N ILE A 173 5.57 23.50 -7.55
CA ILE A 173 6.52 23.96 -6.53
C ILE A 173 6.31 23.33 -5.15
N ARG A 174 5.11 22.81 -4.88
CA ARG A 174 4.81 22.11 -3.63
C ARG A 174 5.27 20.65 -3.66
N GLY A 175 5.21 20.03 -4.83
CA GLY A 175 5.63 18.64 -5.03
C GLY A 175 5.34 18.14 -6.44
N VAL A 176 6.16 17.17 -6.86
CA VAL A 176 5.94 16.31 -8.03
C VAL A 176 5.39 15.00 -7.48
N PHE A 177 4.07 14.83 -7.52
CA PHE A 177 3.38 13.67 -6.97
C PHE A 177 3.35 12.52 -8.00
N ASP A 178 2.67 11.41 -7.66
CA ASP A 178 2.50 10.24 -8.51
C ASP A 178 2.12 10.56 -9.97
N GLY A 179 2.53 9.64 -10.85
CA GLY A 179 2.28 9.71 -12.27
C GLY A 179 2.63 8.44 -13.02
N VAL A 180 2.09 8.34 -14.23
CA VAL A 180 2.22 7.20 -15.14
C VAL A 180 2.96 7.59 -16.42
N VAL A 181 3.76 6.67 -16.96
CA VAL A 181 4.47 6.90 -18.22
C VAL A 181 3.67 6.35 -19.40
N ILE A 182 3.40 7.23 -20.37
CA ILE A 182 2.98 6.86 -21.72
C ILE A 182 4.26 6.57 -22.51
N LYS A 183 4.50 5.30 -22.84
CA LYS A 183 5.73 4.86 -23.55
C LYS A 183 5.96 5.59 -24.87
N ASP A 184 4.93 5.66 -25.71
CA ASP A 184 4.95 6.38 -26.98
C ASP A 184 4.18 7.71 -26.82
N GLY A 185 4.84 8.66 -26.17
CA GLY A 185 4.25 9.92 -25.74
C GLY A 185 4.63 11.13 -26.61
N TRP A 186 4.94 12.24 -25.94
CA TRP A 186 5.28 13.54 -26.53
C TRP A 186 6.43 13.39 -27.55
N ASN A 187 6.18 13.75 -28.81
CA ASN A 187 7.13 13.58 -29.92
C ASN A 187 7.71 12.15 -30.06
N GLY A 188 6.96 11.11 -29.66
CA GLY A 188 7.42 9.72 -29.70
C GLY A 188 8.37 9.31 -28.57
N HIS A 189 8.49 10.14 -27.53
CA HIS A 189 9.31 9.86 -26.35
C HIS A 189 8.46 9.38 -25.17
N PRO A 190 9.01 8.53 -24.27
CA PRO A 190 8.35 8.22 -23.01
C PRO A 190 8.00 9.50 -22.26
N THR A 191 6.75 9.62 -21.85
CA THR A 191 6.20 10.85 -21.26
C THR A 191 5.46 10.51 -19.97
N LEU A 192 5.94 11.06 -18.86
CA LEU A 192 5.28 11.03 -17.58
C LEU A 192 4.14 12.04 -17.59
N VAL A 193 2.92 11.56 -17.33
CA VAL A 193 1.81 12.38 -16.86
C VAL A 193 1.84 12.28 -15.34
N TYR A 194 1.94 13.40 -14.62
CA TYR A 194 2.04 13.42 -13.17
C TYR A 194 1.18 14.50 -12.54
N THR A 195 0.84 14.32 -11.26
CA THR A 195 0.21 15.38 -10.49
C THR A 195 1.25 16.42 -10.08
N SER A 196 1.08 17.64 -10.58
CA SER A 196 1.83 18.81 -10.20
C SER A 196 1.10 19.61 -9.14
N ALA A 197 1.69 19.70 -7.95
CA ALA A 197 1.07 20.36 -6.80
C ALA A 197 1.56 21.82 -6.64
N TYR A 198 0.60 22.74 -6.52
CA TYR A 198 0.81 24.12 -6.10
C TYR A 198 0.64 24.29 -4.59
N VAL A 199 1.00 25.47 -4.07
CA VAL A 199 0.82 25.82 -2.67
C VAL A 199 -0.68 25.94 -2.33
N GLY A 200 -1.18 25.01 -1.53
CA GLY A 200 -2.48 25.08 -0.86
C GLY A 200 -2.79 23.81 -0.04
N GLU A 201 -3.87 23.81 0.73
CA GLU A 201 -4.29 22.63 1.49
C GLU A 201 -4.72 21.51 0.55
N PHE A 202 -4.29 20.28 0.83
CA PHE A 202 -4.69 19.08 0.11
C PHE A 202 -4.78 17.93 1.13
N ALA A 203 -5.91 17.25 1.16
CA ALA A 203 -6.26 16.04 1.91
C ALA A 203 -7.79 16.03 2.10
N PRO A 204 -8.42 14.84 2.16
CA PRO A 204 -9.86 14.75 2.09
C PRO A 204 -10.60 15.32 3.32
N GLN A 205 -9.94 15.40 4.48
CA GLN A 205 -10.51 16.00 5.70
C GLN A 205 -9.95 17.39 6.05
N CYS A 206 -9.13 18.01 5.20
CA CYS A 206 -8.51 19.31 5.51
C CYS A 206 -9.52 20.45 5.67
N GLU A 207 -9.23 21.37 6.59
CA GLU A 207 -9.97 22.61 6.81
C GLU A 207 -8.98 23.80 6.86
N PRO A 208 -9.08 24.79 5.95
CA PRO A 208 -10.08 24.89 4.88
C PRO A 208 -9.96 23.78 3.82
N PRO A 209 -11.04 23.47 3.09
CA PRO A 209 -11.00 22.53 1.99
C PRO A 209 -9.97 22.93 0.92
N GLU A 210 -9.47 21.92 0.21
CA GLU A 210 -8.71 22.14 -1.02
C GLU A 210 -9.50 23.03 -2.00
N VAL A 211 -8.76 23.79 -2.81
CA VAL A 211 -9.31 24.64 -3.87
C VAL A 211 -8.72 24.25 -5.22
N GLU A 212 -9.50 24.47 -6.29
CA GLU A 212 -9.08 24.23 -7.66
C GLU A 212 -7.73 24.88 -7.98
N GLY A 213 -6.84 24.12 -8.63
CA GLY A 213 -5.49 24.54 -9.00
C GLY A 213 -4.40 24.21 -7.98
N VAL A 214 -4.74 23.69 -6.79
CA VAL A 214 -3.76 23.09 -5.87
C VAL A 214 -3.19 21.81 -6.48
N GLU A 215 -4.04 20.84 -6.81
CA GLU A 215 -3.65 19.66 -7.57
C GLU A 215 -3.99 19.84 -9.06
N THR A 216 -3.00 19.70 -9.94
CA THR A 216 -3.13 19.78 -11.41
C THR A 216 -2.34 18.65 -12.07
N GLN A 217 -2.55 18.40 -13.36
CA GLN A 217 -1.84 17.32 -14.09
C GLN A 217 -0.92 17.91 -15.15
N SER A 218 0.33 17.45 -15.20
CA SER A 218 1.40 17.99 -16.06
C SER A 218 2.15 16.89 -16.81
N LEU A 219 2.85 17.28 -17.87
CA LEU A 219 3.68 16.40 -18.70
C LEU A 219 5.17 16.68 -18.54
N ALA A 220 5.96 15.61 -18.48
CA ALA A 220 7.40 15.65 -18.68
C ALA A 220 7.84 14.48 -19.58
N TYR A 221 8.72 14.71 -20.55
CA TYR A 221 9.20 13.67 -21.47
C TYR A 221 10.70 13.41 -21.30
N THR A 222 11.15 12.22 -21.64
CA THR A 222 12.56 11.83 -21.57
C THR A 222 13.10 11.40 -22.92
N GLU A 223 14.27 11.91 -23.30
CA GLU A 223 14.99 11.53 -24.52
C GLU A 223 16.07 10.47 -24.25
N ASP A 224 16.33 10.18 -22.98
CA ASP A 224 17.43 9.34 -22.47
C ASP A 224 16.92 8.25 -21.50
N ASP A 225 15.73 7.72 -21.82
CA ASP A 225 15.09 6.57 -21.14
C ASP A 225 14.98 6.72 -19.61
N GLY A 226 14.64 7.93 -19.15
CA GLY A 226 14.29 8.27 -17.78
C GLY A 226 15.44 8.85 -16.94
N ASN A 227 16.63 8.98 -17.51
CA ASN A 227 17.77 9.59 -16.82
C ASN A 227 17.56 11.10 -16.58
N THR A 228 16.97 11.80 -17.54
CA THR A 228 16.51 13.18 -17.39
C THR A 228 15.11 13.38 -17.97
N TRP A 229 14.39 14.37 -17.45
CA TRP A 229 13.03 14.69 -17.86
C TRP A 229 12.89 16.17 -18.18
N THR A 230 12.28 16.46 -19.33
CA THR A 230 11.97 17.81 -19.78
C THR A 230 10.48 18.07 -19.57
N LYS A 231 10.16 18.96 -18.63
CA LYS A 231 8.80 19.45 -18.41
C LYS A 231 8.36 20.37 -19.55
N LEU A 232 7.08 20.33 -19.93
CA LEU A 232 6.54 21.33 -20.84
C LEU A 232 6.52 22.71 -20.18
N ASN A 233 6.66 23.77 -20.99
CA ASN A 233 6.64 25.15 -20.51
C ASN A 233 5.31 25.49 -19.82
N PHE A 234 5.37 26.31 -18.78
CA PHE A 234 4.16 26.84 -18.14
C PHE A 234 3.38 27.75 -19.09
N GLY A 235 2.07 27.54 -19.21
CA GLY A 235 1.15 28.42 -19.91
C GLY A 235 0.14 27.68 -20.81
N ALA A 236 -0.67 28.45 -21.55
CA ALA A 236 -1.83 27.95 -22.30
C ALA A 236 -1.53 26.88 -23.37
N THR A 237 -0.27 26.72 -23.79
CA THR A 237 0.15 25.71 -24.76
C THR A 237 1.05 24.63 -24.16
N GLY A 238 1.17 24.56 -22.82
CA GLY A 238 2.02 23.60 -22.13
C GLY A 238 1.40 23.16 -20.80
N ASN A 239 2.18 23.15 -19.72
CA ASN A 239 1.73 22.70 -18.41
C ASN A 239 1.04 23.79 -17.59
N PRO A 240 0.14 23.42 -16.65
CA PRO A 240 -0.48 22.09 -16.52
C PRO A 240 -1.50 21.82 -17.64
N ILE A 241 -1.70 20.54 -18.00
CA ILE A 241 -2.61 20.11 -19.09
C ILE A 241 -4.04 19.83 -18.60
N ILE A 242 -4.24 19.53 -17.32
CA ILE A 242 -5.55 19.43 -16.68
C ILE A 242 -5.47 20.18 -15.35
N TYR A 243 -6.30 21.21 -15.19
CA TYR A 243 -6.22 22.11 -14.03
C TYR A 243 -7.58 22.61 -13.54
N TYR A 244 -8.65 22.40 -14.32
CA TYR A 244 -10.02 22.61 -13.85
C TYR A 244 -10.54 21.35 -13.20
N TRP A 245 -11.21 21.52 -12.07
CA TRP A 245 -11.91 20.43 -11.42
C TRP A 245 -13.11 20.00 -12.27
N PRO A 246 -13.28 18.69 -12.50
CA PRO A 246 -14.44 18.19 -13.24
C PRO A 246 -15.75 18.34 -12.47
N GLU A 247 -15.68 18.40 -11.14
CA GLU A 247 -16.82 18.53 -10.22
C GLU A 247 -16.46 19.49 -9.07
N LYS A 248 -17.44 19.96 -8.31
CA LYS A 248 -17.19 20.89 -7.19
C LYS A 248 -16.85 20.14 -5.89
N ASN A 249 -16.08 20.78 -5.03
CA ASN A 249 -15.78 20.35 -3.66
C ASN A 249 -15.09 18.97 -3.62
N LEU A 250 -14.05 18.82 -4.43
CA LEU A 250 -13.28 17.58 -4.46
C LEU A 250 -12.56 17.36 -3.13
N SER A 251 -12.37 16.09 -2.78
CA SER A 251 -11.54 15.65 -1.65
C SER A 251 -10.10 15.32 -2.05
N GLY A 252 -9.84 15.27 -3.36
CA GLY A 252 -8.55 15.04 -4.01
C GLY A 252 -8.72 15.01 -5.52
N PHE A 253 -7.66 15.30 -6.26
CA PHE A 253 -7.63 15.33 -7.72
C PHE A 253 -6.22 15.03 -8.25
N ARG A 254 -5.79 13.76 -8.11
CA ARG A 254 -4.40 13.35 -8.31
C ARG A 254 -4.23 11.96 -8.93
N ASP A 255 -2.99 11.55 -9.07
CA ASP A 255 -2.52 10.19 -9.42
C ASP A 255 -3.05 9.71 -10.78
N PRO A 256 -2.60 10.33 -11.89
CA PRO A 256 -3.04 9.97 -13.23
C PRO A 256 -2.61 8.55 -13.61
N PHE A 257 -3.57 7.74 -14.05
CA PHE A 257 -3.33 6.43 -14.64
C PHE A 257 -3.88 6.37 -16.07
N VAL A 258 -3.03 6.03 -17.04
CA VAL A 258 -3.37 6.06 -18.48
C VAL A 258 -3.45 4.64 -19.03
N PHE A 259 -4.50 4.36 -19.77
CA PHE A 259 -4.72 3.06 -20.41
C PHE A 259 -5.40 3.21 -21.78
N GLU A 260 -5.38 2.13 -22.56
CA GLU A 260 -6.09 2.03 -23.83
C GLU A 260 -7.20 0.98 -23.73
N SER A 261 -8.33 1.22 -24.37
CA SER A 261 -9.47 0.30 -24.36
C SER A 261 -10.26 0.36 -25.66
N GLN A 262 -10.26 -0.77 -26.39
CA GLN A 262 -11.05 -0.90 -27.61
C GLN A 262 -12.55 -0.95 -27.32
N GLU A 263 -12.97 -1.54 -26.20
CA GLU A 263 -14.38 -1.58 -25.79
C GLU A 263 -14.91 -0.16 -25.55
N PHE A 264 -14.13 0.68 -24.85
CA PHE A 264 -14.52 2.06 -24.59
C PHE A 264 -14.52 2.85 -25.89
N SER A 265 -13.51 2.68 -26.74
CA SER A 265 -13.42 3.35 -28.04
C SER A 265 -14.63 3.01 -28.91
N ASN A 266 -14.98 1.72 -29.03
CA ASN A 266 -16.15 1.27 -29.78
C ASN A 266 -17.47 1.87 -29.27
N PHE A 267 -17.64 1.97 -27.95
CA PHE A 267 -18.82 2.59 -27.36
C PHE A 267 -18.90 4.08 -27.69
N TYR A 268 -17.82 4.81 -27.41
CA TYR A 268 -17.76 6.25 -27.53
C TYR A 268 -17.80 6.73 -29.01
N ASP A 269 -17.23 5.96 -29.93
CA ASP A 269 -17.24 6.30 -31.35
C ASP A 269 -18.63 6.10 -31.98
N ASN A 270 -19.42 5.14 -31.47
CA ASN A 270 -20.78 4.86 -31.95
C ASN A 270 -21.89 5.58 -31.16
N SER A 271 -21.61 6.13 -29.98
CA SER A 271 -22.60 6.85 -29.17
C SER A 271 -22.84 8.27 -29.69
N SER A 272 -24.11 8.63 -29.91
CA SER A 272 -24.54 9.96 -30.38
C SER A 272 -24.64 11.01 -29.25
N ASN A 273 -24.68 10.56 -27.98
CA ASN A 273 -25.03 11.41 -26.83
C ASN A 273 -23.86 11.60 -25.85
N ALA A 274 -22.72 10.92 -26.04
CA ALA A 274 -21.65 10.78 -25.05
C ALA A 274 -20.86 12.06 -24.72
N TYR A 275 -21.15 13.21 -25.35
CA TYR A 275 -20.27 14.40 -25.33
C TYR A 275 -20.98 15.71 -25.02
N GLN A 276 -22.26 15.64 -24.63
CA GLN A 276 -23.02 16.81 -24.26
C GLN A 276 -22.79 17.12 -22.78
N LEU A 277 -21.72 17.87 -22.48
CA LEU A 277 -21.62 18.54 -21.19
C LEU A 277 -22.89 19.41 -21.02
N PRO A 278 -23.55 19.40 -19.85
CA PRO A 278 -24.70 20.27 -19.61
C PRO A 278 -24.32 21.74 -19.88
N GLY A 279 -24.85 22.31 -20.96
CA GLY A 279 -24.65 23.73 -21.32
C GLY A 279 -23.61 24.04 -22.40
N ASN A 280 -22.92 23.05 -23.00
CA ASN A 280 -21.99 23.30 -24.12
C ASN A 280 -22.17 22.32 -25.28
N PHE A 281 -23.07 22.65 -26.20
CA PHE A 281 -23.44 21.81 -27.35
C PHE A 281 -22.39 21.76 -28.48
N ASN A 282 -21.25 22.46 -28.34
CA ASN A 282 -20.22 22.61 -29.38
C ASN A 282 -18.85 22.04 -28.99
N SER A 283 -18.72 21.31 -27.87
CA SER A 283 -17.45 20.67 -27.53
C SER A 283 -17.08 19.61 -28.58
N PRO A 284 -15.84 19.62 -29.11
CA PRO A 284 -15.41 18.61 -30.07
C PRO A 284 -15.49 17.22 -29.44
N LYS A 285 -15.98 16.25 -30.21
CA LYS A 285 -16.02 14.84 -29.81
C LYS A 285 -14.57 14.35 -29.61
N PRO A 286 -14.19 13.85 -28.42
CA PRO A 286 -12.88 13.25 -28.21
C PRO A 286 -12.72 12.01 -29.09
N THR A 287 -11.58 11.92 -29.77
CA THR A 287 -11.27 10.86 -30.76
C THR A 287 -10.00 10.10 -30.44
N GLY A 288 -9.18 10.57 -29.49
CA GLY A 288 -7.96 9.88 -29.10
C GLY A 288 -8.22 8.50 -28.49
N GLY A 289 -7.23 7.61 -28.63
CA GLY A 289 -7.31 6.21 -28.19
C GLY A 289 -6.99 5.98 -26.71
N LYS A 290 -6.49 7.00 -26.00
CA LYS A 290 -6.06 6.89 -24.61
C LYS A 290 -7.13 7.41 -23.65
N TYR A 291 -7.20 6.77 -22.50
CA TYR A 291 -8.05 7.12 -21.38
C TYR A 291 -7.19 7.40 -20.16
N MET A 292 -7.64 8.32 -19.31
CA MET A 292 -6.97 8.65 -18.06
C MET A 292 -7.95 8.55 -16.91
N LEU A 293 -7.50 7.92 -15.83
CA LEU A 293 -8.14 7.94 -14.52
C LEU A 293 -7.46 9.00 -13.68
N LEU A 294 -8.24 9.78 -12.95
CA LEU A 294 -7.76 10.60 -11.84
C LEU A 294 -8.47 10.15 -10.55
N SER A 295 -7.68 10.00 -9.50
CA SER A 295 -8.09 9.57 -8.17
C SER A 295 -8.60 10.76 -7.37
N GLY A 296 -9.63 10.52 -6.55
CA GLY A 296 -10.14 11.56 -5.67
C GLY A 296 -11.50 11.21 -5.05
N GLY A 297 -12.34 12.22 -4.90
CA GLY A 297 -13.66 12.07 -4.32
C GLY A 297 -14.41 13.40 -4.26
N ILE A 298 -15.65 13.35 -3.76
CA ILE A 298 -16.46 14.53 -3.45
C ILE A 298 -16.65 14.56 -1.94
N ARG A 299 -16.34 15.69 -1.32
CA ARG A 299 -16.46 15.84 0.13
C ARG A 299 -17.88 15.58 0.63
N LYS A 300 -17.99 14.77 1.69
CA LYS A 300 -19.28 14.45 2.32
C LYS A 300 -19.93 15.68 2.94
N GLU A 301 -19.13 16.61 3.44
CA GLU A 301 -19.61 17.87 4.04
C GLU A 301 -20.35 18.73 3.00
N ALA A 302 -19.90 18.68 1.74
CA ALA A 302 -20.51 19.40 0.64
C ALA A 302 -21.66 18.63 -0.04
N ASN A 303 -21.58 17.30 -0.08
CA ASN A 303 -22.65 16.43 -0.57
C ASN A 303 -22.92 15.29 0.43
N PRO A 304 -23.81 15.48 1.41
CA PRO A 304 -24.03 14.51 2.49
C PRO A 304 -24.66 13.17 2.07
N ILE A 305 -25.28 13.13 0.89
CA ILE A 305 -26.00 11.94 0.38
C ILE A 305 -25.07 11.10 -0.48
N ASP A 306 -24.46 11.73 -1.50
CA ASP A 306 -23.70 11.00 -2.51
C ASP A 306 -22.18 11.22 -2.39
N GLY A 307 -21.71 12.14 -1.54
CA GLY A 307 -20.29 12.40 -1.33
C GLY A 307 -19.52 11.14 -0.89
N GLY A 308 -18.27 11.03 -1.32
CA GLY A 308 -17.41 9.88 -1.15
C GLY A 308 -16.38 9.74 -2.28
N PRO A 309 -15.63 8.63 -2.31
CA PRO A 309 -14.52 8.44 -3.23
C PRO A 309 -15.01 8.34 -4.69
N ARG A 310 -14.17 8.79 -5.62
CA ARG A 310 -14.44 8.86 -7.06
C ARG A 310 -13.19 8.48 -7.86
N VAL A 311 -13.45 7.95 -9.05
CA VAL A 311 -12.43 7.81 -10.10
C VAL A 311 -12.94 8.57 -11.31
N PHE A 312 -12.30 9.67 -11.66
CA PHE A 312 -12.70 10.53 -12.77
C PHE A 312 -12.14 9.99 -14.08
N LEU A 313 -12.99 9.77 -15.08
CA LEU A 313 -12.56 9.28 -16.39
C LEU A 313 -12.41 10.44 -17.37
N TYR A 314 -11.27 10.44 -18.08
CA TYR A 314 -11.01 11.31 -19.20
C TYR A 314 -10.70 10.48 -20.44
N ARG A 315 -11.02 11.00 -21.62
CA ARG A 315 -10.54 10.51 -22.92
C ARG A 315 -9.68 11.57 -23.57
N GLN A 316 -8.59 11.16 -24.19
CA GLN A 316 -7.74 12.04 -24.98
C GLN A 316 -8.59 12.69 -26.10
N THR A 317 -8.57 14.02 -26.19
CA THR A 317 -9.45 14.78 -27.08
C THR A 317 -9.13 14.52 -28.55
N ASP A 318 -7.85 14.50 -28.88
CA ASP A 318 -7.30 14.17 -30.19
C ASP A 318 -5.95 13.45 -29.99
N ASP A 319 -5.04 13.46 -30.96
CA ASP A 319 -3.72 12.82 -30.80
C ASP A 319 -2.72 13.66 -29.97
N ASP A 320 -3.09 14.89 -29.58
CA ASP A 320 -2.27 15.75 -28.71
C ASP A 320 -2.44 15.35 -27.24
N LEU A 321 -1.33 15.05 -26.56
CA LEU A 321 -1.35 14.68 -25.13
C LEU A 321 -1.75 15.81 -24.19
N ARG A 322 -1.88 17.03 -24.69
CA ARG A 322 -2.39 18.18 -23.93
C ARG A 322 -3.92 18.21 -23.85
N GLY A 323 -4.61 17.54 -24.78
CA GLY A 323 -6.07 17.57 -24.87
C GLY A 323 -6.72 16.40 -24.13
N TRP A 324 -7.49 16.68 -23.07
CA TRP A 324 -8.27 15.67 -22.35
C TRP A 324 -9.70 16.14 -22.11
N THR A 325 -10.67 15.29 -22.45
CA THR A 325 -12.11 15.53 -22.26
C THR A 325 -12.62 14.67 -21.10
N TYR A 326 -13.18 15.31 -20.07
CA TYR A 326 -13.83 14.63 -18.96
C TYR A 326 -15.12 13.91 -19.41
N LEU A 327 -15.29 12.66 -18.95
CA LEU A 327 -16.40 11.77 -19.31
C LEU A 327 -17.31 11.44 -18.11
N GLY A 328 -17.06 12.00 -16.93
CA GLY A 328 -17.77 11.63 -15.71
C GLY A 328 -16.99 10.64 -14.83
N PRO A 329 -17.55 10.30 -13.65
CA PRO A 329 -16.93 9.33 -12.78
C PRO A 329 -17.12 7.90 -13.31
N LEU A 330 -16.04 7.12 -13.40
CA LEU A 330 -16.08 5.71 -13.77
C LEU A 330 -16.58 4.85 -12.60
N LEU A 331 -16.02 5.11 -11.40
CA LEU A 331 -16.44 4.50 -10.14
C LEU A 331 -16.88 5.58 -9.16
N SER A 332 -17.87 5.26 -8.34
CA SER A 332 -18.45 6.18 -7.36
C SER A 332 -19.02 5.40 -6.20
N PHE A 333 -18.62 5.77 -4.98
CA PHE A 333 -19.18 5.22 -3.75
C PHE A 333 -19.61 6.34 -2.81
N THR A 334 -20.59 6.03 -1.97
CA THR A 334 -20.89 6.86 -0.80
C THR A 334 -19.75 6.72 0.20
N ALA A 335 -19.41 7.82 0.87
CA ALA A 335 -18.37 7.87 1.89
C ALA A 335 -18.61 6.81 2.99
N GLU A 336 -17.62 5.94 3.19
CA GLU A 336 -17.57 4.94 4.24
C GLU A 336 -16.44 5.30 5.21
N TYR A 337 -16.71 5.25 6.51
CA TYR A 337 -15.71 5.52 7.56
C TYR A 337 -15.25 4.24 8.28
N ASN A 338 -15.79 3.09 7.86
CA ASN A 338 -15.53 1.80 8.45
C ASN A 338 -15.62 0.73 7.36
N GLN A 339 -14.84 -0.34 7.48
CA GLN A 339 -15.00 -1.53 6.64
C GLN A 339 -16.43 -2.11 6.76
N THR A 340 -17.00 -2.52 5.63
CA THR A 340 -18.38 -3.04 5.57
C THR A 340 -18.46 -4.57 5.48
N SER A 341 -17.34 -5.22 5.17
CA SER A 341 -17.14 -6.66 5.14
C SER A 341 -15.77 -7.02 5.74
N GLU A 342 -15.65 -8.24 6.28
CA GLU A 342 -14.36 -8.77 6.74
C GLU A 342 -13.42 -9.07 5.56
N TRP A 343 -13.90 -9.10 4.31
CA TRP A 343 -13.13 -9.54 3.14
C TRP A 343 -12.62 -8.40 2.25
N THR A 344 -13.17 -7.19 2.38
CA THR A 344 -13.07 -6.15 1.33
C THR A 344 -12.38 -4.87 1.76
N GLY A 345 -12.01 -4.71 3.03
CA GLY A 345 -11.62 -3.41 3.57
C GLY A 345 -12.80 -2.41 3.56
N GLY A 346 -12.50 -1.11 3.50
CA GLY A 346 -13.50 -0.05 3.36
C GLY A 346 -13.20 0.84 2.15
N ASN A 347 -14.25 1.41 1.54
CA ASN A 347 -14.07 2.29 0.37
C ASN A 347 -13.54 3.68 0.72
N GLY A 348 -13.55 4.07 2.00
CA GLY A 348 -13.05 5.37 2.42
C GLY A 348 -13.93 6.53 2.02
N ILE A 349 -13.33 7.71 2.07
CA ILE A 349 -13.94 8.97 1.65
C ILE A 349 -13.26 9.58 0.43
N ASN A 350 -12.07 9.10 0.07
CA ASN A 350 -11.25 9.53 -1.05
C ASN A 350 -10.42 8.36 -1.59
N TYR A 351 -10.17 8.35 -2.89
CA TYR A 351 -9.26 7.40 -3.53
C TYR A 351 -7.94 8.05 -3.92
N GLU A 352 -6.90 7.22 -3.93
CA GLU A 352 -5.54 7.52 -4.38
C GLU A 352 -5.00 6.37 -5.23
N VAL A 353 -4.07 6.65 -6.14
CA VAL A 353 -3.35 5.67 -6.97
C VAL A 353 -4.28 4.65 -7.64
N ALA A 354 -5.38 5.14 -8.23
CA ALA A 354 -6.36 4.35 -8.95
C ALA A 354 -5.77 3.78 -10.25
N ALA A 355 -5.78 2.47 -10.41
CA ALA A 355 -5.28 1.79 -11.61
C ALA A 355 -6.23 0.71 -12.10
N PHE A 356 -6.12 0.37 -13.38
CA PHE A 356 -7.00 -0.59 -14.05
C PHE A 356 -6.22 -1.51 -15.00
N SER A 357 -6.53 -2.81 -14.94
CA SER A 357 -6.11 -3.78 -15.95
C SER A 357 -7.12 -4.91 -16.12
N THR A 358 -7.15 -5.52 -17.31
CA THR A 358 -7.86 -6.79 -17.53
C THR A 358 -6.86 -7.93 -17.45
N ILE A 359 -7.13 -8.90 -16.60
CA ILE A 359 -6.25 -10.05 -16.36
C ILE A 359 -6.99 -11.38 -16.56
N ASP A 360 -6.24 -12.44 -16.82
CA ASP A 360 -6.69 -13.84 -16.87
C ASP A 360 -5.81 -14.75 -16.00
N GLU A 361 -5.97 -16.07 -16.10
CA GLU A 361 -5.17 -17.05 -15.34
C GLU A 361 -3.66 -16.98 -15.64
N GLN A 362 -3.26 -16.35 -16.75
CA GLN A 362 -1.87 -16.26 -17.22
C GLN A 362 -1.24 -14.88 -17.00
N GLY A 363 -2.00 -13.86 -16.60
CA GLY A 363 -1.49 -12.51 -16.36
C GLY A 363 -2.32 -11.45 -17.09
N LEU A 364 -1.65 -10.56 -17.85
CA LEU A 364 -2.32 -9.50 -18.60
C LEU A 364 -3.09 -10.10 -19.79
N ALA A 365 -4.40 -9.86 -19.83
CA ALA A 365 -5.27 -10.43 -20.86
C ALA A 365 -4.89 -9.91 -22.26
N GLN A 366 -4.65 -10.82 -23.20
CA GLN A 366 -4.19 -10.48 -24.56
C GLN A 366 -5.33 -10.11 -25.52
N ASN A 367 -6.58 -10.41 -25.16
CA ASN A 367 -7.78 -10.22 -25.98
C ASN A 367 -8.90 -9.55 -25.16
N SER A 368 -8.56 -8.50 -24.41
CA SER A 368 -9.52 -7.67 -23.66
C SER A 368 -10.51 -7.01 -24.65
N GLY A 369 -11.70 -7.57 -24.75
CA GLY A 369 -12.70 -7.19 -25.77
C GLY A 369 -13.49 -8.33 -26.37
N GLN A 370 -13.09 -9.59 -26.13
CA GLN A 370 -13.89 -10.76 -26.49
C GLN A 370 -14.61 -11.29 -25.24
N SER A 371 -15.91 -11.00 -25.13
CA SER A 371 -16.78 -11.37 -24.01
C SER A 371 -16.94 -12.88 -23.73
N ASN A 372 -16.25 -13.75 -24.47
CA ASN A 372 -16.40 -15.20 -24.44
C ASN A 372 -15.14 -15.96 -24.01
N LEU A 373 -14.08 -15.27 -23.56
CA LEU A 373 -12.89 -15.95 -23.06
C LEU A 373 -13.09 -16.35 -21.58
N PRO A 374 -12.88 -17.63 -21.22
CA PRO A 374 -13.12 -18.09 -19.86
C PRO A 374 -12.16 -17.42 -18.88
N ASN A 375 -12.68 -17.05 -17.70
CA ASN A 375 -11.93 -16.63 -16.51
C ASN A 375 -11.12 -15.32 -16.63
N GLN A 376 -11.65 -14.32 -17.33
CA GLN A 376 -11.12 -12.95 -17.31
C GLN A 376 -11.76 -12.09 -16.23
N LEU A 377 -10.97 -11.20 -15.60
CA LEU A 377 -11.44 -10.18 -14.66
C LEU A 377 -10.84 -8.82 -15.02
N ASN A 378 -11.69 -7.80 -15.01
CA ASN A 378 -11.28 -6.40 -14.97
C ASN A 378 -10.98 -6.04 -13.51
N ILE A 379 -9.70 -5.88 -13.17
CA ILE A 379 -9.26 -5.55 -11.82
C ILE A 379 -8.91 -4.07 -11.75
N PHE A 380 -9.66 -3.38 -10.91
CA PHE A 380 -9.38 -2.02 -10.49
C PHE A 380 -8.71 -2.06 -9.11
N THR A 381 -7.63 -1.32 -8.90
CA THR A 381 -6.99 -1.14 -7.59
C THR A 381 -7.02 0.34 -7.21
N ALA A 382 -7.15 0.63 -5.92
CA ALA A 382 -6.98 1.98 -5.39
C ALA A 382 -6.55 1.92 -3.92
N GLY A 383 -5.82 2.94 -3.50
CA GLY A 383 -5.76 3.33 -2.10
C GLY A 383 -7.02 4.06 -1.68
N THR A 384 -7.49 3.83 -0.46
CA THR A 384 -8.62 4.55 0.14
C THR A 384 -8.22 5.16 1.47
N GLU A 385 -8.65 6.40 1.72
CA GLU A 385 -8.42 7.11 2.98
C GLU A 385 -9.68 7.19 3.83
N GLY A 386 -9.56 7.10 5.17
CA GLY A 386 -10.65 7.46 6.08
C GLY A 386 -11.50 6.32 6.63
N ALA A 387 -11.20 5.05 6.30
CA ALA A 387 -12.05 3.89 6.61
C ALA A 387 -11.35 2.75 7.36
N ARG A 388 -10.24 3.03 8.06
CA ARG A 388 -9.43 2.04 8.76
C ARG A 388 -9.27 2.33 10.25
N ASN A 389 -10.23 3.06 10.82
CA ASN A 389 -10.33 3.35 12.25
C ASN A 389 -9.05 3.97 12.82
N LEU A 390 -8.40 4.85 12.06
CA LEU A 390 -7.13 5.50 12.41
C LEU A 390 -5.95 4.53 12.64
N THR A 391 -6.12 3.24 12.34
CA THR A 391 -5.01 2.28 12.27
C THR A 391 -4.40 2.33 10.88
N HIS A 392 -3.13 1.92 10.72
CA HIS A 392 -2.50 1.84 9.40
C HIS A 392 -2.53 3.18 8.63
N MET A 393 -2.33 4.29 9.34
CA MET A 393 -2.45 5.66 8.79
C MET A 393 -3.81 5.95 8.13
N ASP A 394 -4.84 5.18 8.52
CA ASP A 394 -6.21 5.23 7.99
C ASP A 394 -6.36 4.84 6.51
N TYR A 395 -5.40 4.05 6.00
CA TYR A 395 -5.28 3.67 4.59
C TYR A 395 -5.68 2.23 4.31
N TRP A 396 -6.54 1.97 3.33
CA TRP A 396 -6.77 0.64 2.76
C TRP A 396 -6.29 0.55 1.30
N PRO A 397 -5.42 -0.39 0.92
CA PRO A 397 -5.22 -0.72 -0.48
C PRO A 397 -6.25 -1.77 -0.93
N VAL A 398 -7.29 -1.36 -1.65
CA VAL A 398 -8.40 -2.21 -2.09
C VAL A 398 -8.30 -2.58 -3.56
N TRP A 399 -9.02 -3.64 -3.95
CA TRP A 399 -9.27 -3.96 -5.35
C TRP A 399 -10.75 -4.31 -5.58
N HIS A 400 -11.22 -4.05 -6.80
CA HIS A 400 -12.58 -4.34 -7.27
C HIS A 400 -12.52 -5.11 -8.59
N ALA A 401 -13.28 -6.20 -8.68
CA ALA A 401 -13.61 -6.80 -9.97
C ALA A 401 -14.81 -6.03 -10.56
N VAL A 402 -14.67 -5.53 -11.79
CA VAL A 402 -15.62 -4.55 -12.37
C VAL A 402 -16.19 -5.00 -13.71
N SER A 403 -17.51 -4.99 -13.85
CA SER A 403 -18.18 -5.09 -15.15
C SER A 403 -18.50 -3.70 -15.71
N TRP A 404 -18.37 -3.53 -17.02
CA TRP A 404 -18.67 -2.26 -17.69
C TRP A 404 -20.16 -2.14 -18.01
N ASN A 405 -20.77 -1.04 -17.59
CA ASN A 405 -22.10 -0.65 -18.01
C ASN A 405 -22.01 0.42 -19.12
N PHE A 406 -22.35 -0.01 -20.34
CA PHE A 406 -22.45 0.85 -21.53
C PHE A 406 -23.86 1.40 -21.78
N ASN A 407 -24.87 0.97 -21.01
CA ASN A 407 -26.26 1.39 -21.19
C ASN A 407 -26.64 2.44 -20.16
N THR A 408 -26.07 3.63 -20.29
CA THR A 408 -26.25 4.75 -19.36
C THR A 408 -26.98 5.92 -20.02
N THR A 409 -27.82 6.61 -19.25
CA THR A 409 -28.65 7.71 -19.75
C THR A 409 -27.85 8.97 -20.09
N ASP A 410 -26.70 9.15 -19.46
CA ASP A 410 -25.76 10.26 -19.69
C ASP A 410 -24.74 9.95 -20.81
N GLY A 411 -24.83 8.77 -21.43
CA GLY A 411 -23.98 8.38 -22.54
C GLY A 411 -22.53 8.08 -22.17
N ASN A 412 -22.22 7.88 -20.88
CA ASN A 412 -20.85 7.62 -20.41
C ASN A 412 -20.71 6.26 -19.73
N VAL A 413 -19.55 5.60 -19.91
CA VAL A 413 -19.27 4.29 -19.31
C VAL A 413 -19.25 4.39 -17.79
N ARG A 414 -19.83 3.39 -17.12
CA ARG A 414 -19.79 3.25 -15.65
C ARG A 414 -19.24 1.87 -15.28
N GLY A 415 -18.42 1.81 -14.25
CA GLY A 415 -18.00 0.55 -13.64
C GLY A 415 -19.05 0.07 -12.63
N LYS A 416 -19.46 -1.18 -12.74
CA LYS A 416 -20.25 -1.89 -11.73
C LYS A 416 -19.32 -2.86 -11.01
N VAL A 417 -19.15 -2.65 -9.71
CA VAL A 417 -18.38 -3.58 -8.87
C VAL A 417 -19.16 -4.88 -8.69
N ASP A 418 -18.55 -5.99 -9.11
CA ASP A 418 -19.12 -7.33 -8.97
C ASP A 418 -18.73 -7.96 -7.62
N PHE A 419 -17.47 -7.81 -7.22
CA PHE A 419 -16.94 -8.19 -5.90
C PHE A 419 -15.62 -7.44 -5.63
N SER A 420 -15.09 -7.54 -4.41
CA SER A 420 -13.95 -6.71 -3.97
C SER A 420 -13.05 -7.42 -2.98
N GLY A 421 -11.84 -6.94 -2.79
CA GLY A 421 -10.93 -7.45 -1.78
C GLY A 421 -9.87 -6.43 -1.41
N VAL A 422 -8.85 -6.90 -0.70
CA VAL A 422 -7.72 -6.10 -0.24
C VAL A 422 -6.46 -6.57 -0.95
N VAL A 423 -5.63 -5.63 -1.41
CA VAL A 423 -4.37 -5.91 -2.12
C VAL A 423 -3.30 -6.38 -1.12
N ASP A 424 -3.19 -5.70 0.02
CA ASP A 424 -2.30 -6.04 1.14
C ASP A 424 -2.95 -5.61 2.46
N TRP A 425 -2.95 -6.50 3.45
CA TRP A 425 -3.66 -6.31 4.71
C TRP A 425 -2.84 -5.64 5.80
N GLY A 426 -1.56 -5.37 5.57
CA GLY A 426 -0.70 -4.76 6.58
C GLY A 426 -0.42 -3.28 6.36
N ARG A 427 0.82 -2.90 6.66
CA ARG A 427 1.42 -1.57 6.55
C ARG A 427 2.03 -1.35 5.17
N ALA A 428 1.19 -1.50 4.15
CA ALA A 428 1.53 -1.18 2.76
C ALA A 428 0.40 -0.44 2.07
N TYR A 429 0.73 0.45 1.13
CA TYR A 429 -0.22 1.31 0.43
C TYR A 429 0.32 1.74 -0.95
N ALA A 430 -0.40 2.61 -1.66
CA ALA A 430 0.02 3.20 -2.93
C ALA A 430 0.48 2.15 -3.96
N PHE A 431 -0.42 1.22 -4.32
CA PHE A 431 -0.06 0.13 -5.21
C PHE A 431 -0.17 0.56 -6.68
N ALA A 432 0.97 0.76 -7.33
CA ALA A 432 1.06 1.06 -8.75
C ALA A 432 1.03 -0.22 -9.60
N GLN A 433 0.21 -0.22 -10.66
CA GLN A 433 0.20 -1.29 -11.65
C GLN A 433 0.97 -0.89 -12.92
N PHE A 434 1.67 -1.82 -13.54
CA PHE A 434 2.33 -1.58 -14.83
C PHE A 434 2.53 -2.88 -15.63
N PRO A 435 2.47 -2.82 -16.97
CA PRO A 435 2.69 -3.99 -17.82
C PRO A 435 4.17 -4.33 -17.95
N ALA A 436 4.48 -5.63 -18.02
CA ALA A 436 5.79 -6.17 -18.36
C ALA A 436 5.63 -7.30 -19.38
N GLY A 437 5.66 -6.96 -20.67
CA GLY A 437 5.32 -7.87 -21.76
C GLY A 437 3.87 -8.36 -21.65
N LYS A 438 3.68 -9.66 -21.42
CA LYS A 438 2.34 -10.29 -21.23
C LYS A 438 1.90 -10.38 -19.77
N ARG A 439 2.68 -9.80 -18.87
CA ARG A 439 2.39 -9.79 -17.42
C ARG A 439 1.83 -8.45 -17.02
N GLN A 440 0.98 -8.44 -16.02
CA GLN A 440 0.61 -7.24 -15.30
C GLN A 440 1.27 -7.30 -13.93
N LEU A 441 2.09 -6.31 -13.62
CA LEU A 441 2.83 -6.26 -12.36
C LEU A 441 2.21 -5.22 -11.43
N ILE A 442 2.39 -5.43 -10.12
CA ILE A 442 1.96 -4.52 -9.06
C ILE A 442 3.03 -4.42 -7.98
N VAL A 443 3.25 -3.22 -7.46
CA VAL A 443 4.18 -2.93 -6.36
C VAL A 443 3.62 -1.79 -5.51
N GLY A 444 3.84 -1.82 -4.21
CA GLY A 444 3.37 -0.79 -3.29
C GLY A 444 4.47 -0.25 -2.38
N TRP A 445 4.15 0.79 -1.63
CA TRP A 445 4.98 1.38 -0.59
C TRP A 445 4.77 0.70 0.75
N VAL A 446 5.84 0.42 1.48
CA VAL A 446 5.87 -0.10 2.85
C VAL A 446 6.36 0.98 3.79
N TYR A 447 5.44 1.62 4.50
CA TYR A 447 5.77 2.64 5.48
C TYR A 447 6.36 2.06 6.77
N GLU A 448 6.95 2.92 7.58
CA GLU A 448 7.53 2.54 8.88
C GLU A 448 6.41 2.32 9.94
N ASP A 449 6.76 1.74 11.08
CA ASP A 449 5.85 1.64 12.23
C ASP A 449 6.44 2.36 13.45
N ASP A 450 6.84 3.58 13.18
CA ASP A 450 7.36 4.59 14.11
C ASP A 450 6.45 5.81 14.00
N GLU A 451 5.16 5.65 14.32
CA GLU A 451 4.10 6.63 14.03
C GLU A 451 4.35 8.01 14.66
N PHE A 452 5.13 8.06 15.73
CA PHE A 452 5.52 9.29 16.43
C PHE A 452 6.93 9.79 16.05
N ASN A 453 7.55 9.18 15.03
CA ASN A 453 8.89 9.51 14.52
C ASN A 453 9.99 9.54 15.61
N VAL A 454 9.90 8.68 16.63
CA VAL A 454 10.77 8.72 17.82
C VAL A 454 12.22 8.41 17.48
N LEU A 455 12.45 7.41 16.61
CA LEU A 455 13.80 6.98 16.21
C LEU A 455 14.11 7.27 14.75
N THR A 456 13.28 8.09 14.10
CA THR A 456 13.38 8.40 12.68
C THR A 456 14.69 9.10 12.33
N HIS A 457 15.14 10.04 13.16
CA HIS A 457 16.44 10.71 13.03
C HIS A 457 17.61 9.75 13.06
N GLN A 458 17.60 8.82 14.02
CA GLN A 458 18.67 7.85 14.21
C GLN A 458 18.66 6.77 13.12
N ARG A 459 17.49 6.40 12.60
CA ARG A 459 17.35 5.50 11.44
C ARG A 459 17.80 6.17 10.14
N GLY A 460 17.55 7.46 9.94
CA GLY A 460 18.05 8.21 8.77
C GLY A 460 17.39 7.84 7.42
N ALA A 461 16.37 6.98 7.43
CA ALA A 461 15.56 6.66 6.27
C ALA A 461 14.17 6.19 6.67
N GLN A 462 13.20 6.38 5.78
CA GLN A 462 11.83 5.89 5.92
C GLN A 462 11.31 5.37 4.57
N GLY A 463 10.59 4.25 4.64
CA GLY A 463 9.95 3.64 3.49
C GLY A 463 10.82 2.61 2.78
N ALA A 464 10.14 1.69 2.10
CA ALA A 464 10.68 0.73 1.13
C ALA A 464 9.53 0.34 0.19
N PHE A 465 9.79 -0.46 -0.84
CA PHE A 465 8.72 -1.12 -1.58
C PHE A 465 8.35 -2.49 -1.01
N THR A 466 7.16 -2.97 -1.36
CA THR A 466 6.86 -4.40 -1.35
C THR A 466 7.75 -5.11 -2.36
N LEU A 467 7.76 -6.45 -2.35
CA LEU A 467 8.25 -7.17 -3.51
C LEU A 467 7.37 -6.88 -4.74
N PHE A 468 7.94 -6.96 -5.94
CA PHE A 468 7.17 -6.91 -7.18
C PHE A 468 6.33 -8.19 -7.30
N ARG A 469 5.06 -8.03 -7.66
CA ARG A 469 4.09 -9.11 -7.75
C ARG A 469 3.48 -9.15 -9.15
N GLU A 470 3.24 -10.35 -9.67
CA GLU A 470 2.45 -10.56 -10.87
C GLU A 470 0.98 -10.75 -10.50
N MET A 471 0.12 -10.01 -11.19
CA MET A 471 -1.34 -10.07 -11.12
C MET A 471 -1.89 -11.15 -12.05
N PHE A 472 -2.79 -11.99 -11.56
CA PHE A 472 -3.50 -13.00 -12.37
C PHE A 472 -4.87 -13.32 -11.78
N VAL A 473 -5.75 -13.97 -12.53
CA VAL A 473 -6.99 -14.54 -12.00
C VAL A 473 -6.68 -15.89 -11.38
N GLN A 474 -6.84 -16.01 -10.06
CA GLN A 474 -6.71 -17.30 -9.39
C GLN A 474 -8.02 -18.08 -9.51
N VAL A 475 -7.94 -19.28 -10.09
CA VAL A 475 -9.09 -20.18 -10.26
C VAL A 475 -8.92 -21.44 -9.41
N ILE A 476 -9.79 -21.62 -8.43
CA ILE A 476 -9.82 -22.82 -7.58
C ILE A 476 -10.96 -23.71 -8.08
N ARG A 477 -10.61 -24.87 -8.65
CA ARG A 477 -11.55 -25.78 -9.33
C ARG A 477 -12.04 -26.88 -8.39
N GLY A 478 -13.23 -27.40 -8.67
CA GLY A 478 -13.78 -28.55 -7.94
C GLY A 478 -14.18 -28.22 -6.50
N ILE A 479 -14.66 -27.00 -6.24
CA ILE A 479 -15.11 -26.62 -4.90
C ILE A 479 -16.29 -27.50 -4.47
N HIS A 480 -16.21 -28.05 -3.26
CA HIS A 480 -17.29 -28.86 -2.72
C HIS A 480 -18.59 -28.02 -2.59
N PRO A 481 -19.73 -28.45 -3.17
CA PRO A 481 -20.96 -27.65 -3.18
C PRO A 481 -21.45 -27.20 -1.80
N GLY A 482 -21.28 -28.06 -0.78
CA GLY A 482 -21.60 -27.74 0.62
C GLY A 482 -20.82 -26.55 1.23
N ALA A 483 -19.80 -26.03 0.56
CA ALA A 483 -19.04 -24.84 0.96
C ALA A 483 -19.51 -23.54 0.26
N LEU A 484 -20.40 -23.66 -0.72
CA LEU A 484 -20.97 -22.53 -1.46
C LEU A 484 -22.16 -21.97 -0.68
N LYS A 485 -21.87 -21.23 0.38
CA LYS A 485 -22.89 -20.50 1.17
C LYS A 485 -22.90 -19.03 0.78
N ASP A 486 -24.04 -18.39 1.00
CA ASP A 486 -24.18 -16.94 0.84
C ASP A 486 -23.27 -16.22 1.84
N GLU A 487 -22.07 -15.85 1.39
CA GLU A 487 -21.15 -14.99 2.11
C GLU A 487 -21.50 -13.54 1.80
N ARG A 488 -21.49 -12.67 2.82
CA ARG A 488 -21.76 -11.25 2.61
C ARG A 488 -20.53 -10.57 2.04
N ALA A 489 -20.64 -10.05 0.80
CA ALA A 489 -19.56 -9.32 0.12
C ALA A 489 -18.22 -10.08 0.14
N PRO A 490 -18.14 -11.26 -0.51
CA PRO A 490 -16.92 -12.05 -0.59
C PRO A 490 -15.89 -11.38 -1.50
N SER A 491 -14.63 -11.83 -1.38
CA SER A 491 -13.54 -11.45 -2.28
C SER A 491 -13.36 -12.41 -3.46
N TRP A 492 -14.44 -13.06 -3.88
CA TRP A 492 -14.45 -14.02 -4.98
C TRP A 492 -15.83 -14.11 -5.63
N THR A 493 -15.88 -14.71 -6.81
CA THR A 493 -17.12 -15.15 -7.46
C THR A 493 -17.10 -16.66 -7.71
N ILE A 494 -18.28 -17.24 -7.87
CA ILE A 494 -18.47 -18.67 -8.14
C ILE A 494 -18.92 -18.84 -9.59
N LYS A 495 -18.29 -19.77 -10.28
CA LYS A 495 -18.63 -20.19 -11.64
C LYS A 495 -19.05 -21.66 -11.61
N THR A 496 -20.21 -21.96 -12.17
CA THR A 496 -20.60 -23.35 -12.46
C THR A 496 -20.05 -23.74 -13.82
N GLU A 497 -19.29 -24.82 -13.86
CA GLU A 497 -18.69 -25.36 -15.10
C GLU A 497 -19.71 -26.20 -15.88
N GLU A 498 -19.38 -26.53 -17.13
CA GLU A 498 -20.28 -27.29 -18.03
C GLU A 498 -20.63 -28.68 -17.49
N ASP A 499 -19.73 -29.29 -16.71
CA ASP A 499 -19.93 -30.59 -16.06
C ASP A 499 -20.73 -30.51 -14.74
N GLY A 500 -21.17 -29.32 -14.35
CA GLY A 500 -21.90 -29.06 -13.11
C GLY A 500 -21.02 -28.89 -11.87
N SER A 501 -19.70 -29.04 -12.00
CA SER A 501 -18.77 -28.70 -10.92
C SER A 501 -18.69 -27.19 -10.71
N HIS A 502 -18.12 -26.78 -9.58
CA HIS A 502 -17.98 -25.36 -9.25
C HIS A 502 -16.52 -24.95 -9.15
N SER A 503 -16.20 -23.82 -9.75
CA SER A 503 -14.93 -23.12 -9.63
C SER A 503 -15.12 -21.78 -8.93
N LEU A 504 -14.08 -21.34 -8.24
CA LEU A 504 -14.00 -20.01 -7.65
C LEU A 504 -12.99 -19.17 -8.42
N LEU A 505 -13.34 -17.91 -8.71
CA LEU A 505 -12.45 -16.93 -9.33
C LEU A 505 -12.18 -15.80 -8.34
N THR A 506 -10.91 -15.41 -8.17
CA THR A 506 -10.49 -14.29 -7.32
C THR A 506 -9.23 -13.63 -7.89
N PHE A 507 -8.83 -12.50 -7.30
CA PHE A 507 -7.60 -11.80 -7.65
C PHE A 507 -6.38 -12.50 -7.02
N GLY A 508 -5.48 -12.98 -7.87
CA GLY A 508 -4.21 -13.58 -7.50
C GLY A 508 -3.05 -12.60 -7.61
N GLN A 509 -2.13 -12.68 -6.65
CA GLN A 509 -0.87 -11.96 -6.61
C GLN A 509 0.24 -12.93 -6.22
N ARG A 510 1.25 -13.08 -7.08
CA ARG A 510 2.44 -13.91 -6.77
C ARG A 510 3.71 -13.08 -6.82
N ILE A 511 4.62 -13.30 -5.87
CA ILE A 511 5.99 -12.76 -5.97
C ILE A 511 6.57 -13.21 -7.32
N LEU A 512 7.23 -12.29 -8.03
CA LEU A 512 7.87 -12.60 -9.30
C LEU A 512 8.76 -13.86 -9.19
N PRO A 513 8.65 -14.81 -10.14
CA PRO A 513 9.50 -16.00 -10.17
C PRO A 513 10.99 -15.66 -10.14
N GLU A 514 11.40 -14.57 -10.78
CA GLU A 514 12.77 -14.06 -10.79
C GLU A 514 13.28 -13.75 -9.38
N ILE A 515 12.44 -13.10 -8.56
CA ILE A 515 12.75 -12.79 -7.16
C ILE A 515 12.83 -14.07 -6.34
N LYS A 516 11.85 -14.98 -6.46
CA LYS A 516 11.86 -16.26 -5.72
C LYS A 516 13.09 -17.10 -6.06
N ALA A 517 13.43 -17.19 -7.35
CA ALA A 517 14.62 -17.91 -7.82
C ALA A 517 15.90 -17.28 -7.26
N ALA A 518 16.07 -15.96 -7.41
CA ALA A 518 17.26 -15.28 -6.92
C ALA A 518 17.41 -15.38 -5.39
N PHE A 519 16.31 -15.29 -4.63
CA PHE A 519 16.33 -15.48 -3.18
C PHE A 519 16.76 -16.89 -2.80
N SER A 520 16.28 -17.91 -3.50
CA SER A 520 16.68 -19.30 -3.25
C SER A 520 18.14 -19.53 -3.64
N ASP A 521 18.55 -19.11 -4.85
CA ASP A 521 19.86 -19.38 -5.44
C ASP A 521 21.01 -18.67 -4.70
N ASN A 522 20.76 -17.49 -4.13
CA ASN A 522 21.77 -16.71 -3.38
C ASN A 522 21.70 -16.94 -1.86
N SER A 523 20.79 -17.80 -1.39
CA SER A 523 20.68 -18.16 0.01
C SER A 523 21.28 -19.53 0.31
N GLU A 524 21.63 -19.75 1.58
CA GLU A 524 21.89 -21.08 2.09
C GLU A 524 20.56 -21.82 2.33
N VAL A 525 20.10 -22.56 1.32
CA VAL A 525 18.83 -23.30 1.37
C VAL A 525 18.93 -24.53 2.29
N THR A 526 18.05 -24.59 3.28
CA THR A 526 17.90 -25.73 4.19
C THR A 526 16.50 -26.32 4.06
N LYS A 527 16.43 -27.55 3.53
CA LYS A 527 15.18 -28.32 3.49
C LYS A 527 14.98 -29.05 4.81
N LEU A 528 13.88 -28.77 5.48
CA LEU A 528 13.52 -29.38 6.75
C LEU A 528 12.66 -30.61 6.50
N ILE A 529 12.80 -31.61 7.36
CA ILE A 529 12.02 -32.85 7.29
C ILE A 529 10.55 -32.51 7.57
N ASP A 530 9.63 -33.15 6.86
CA ASP A 530 8.20 -33.04 7.11
C ASP A 530 7.86 -33.50 8.54
N ARG A 531 6.98 -32.77 9.23
CA ARG A 531 6.64 -33.07 10.64
C ARG A 531 5.19 -32.76 10.93
N THR A 532 4.62 -33.53 11.85
CA THR A 532 3.29 -33.28 12.38
C THR A 532 3.41 -32.87 13.84
N LEU A 533 2.85 -31.72 14.18
CA LEU A 533 2.85 -31.19 15.53
C LEU A 533 1.43 -31.22 16.11
N ASN A 534 1.34 -31.56 17.39
CA ASN A 534 0.11 -31.60 18.17
C ASN A 534 0.34 -30.93 19.53
N ILE A 535 -0.73 -30.81 20.31
CA ILE A 535 -0.64 -30.34 21.69
C ILE A 535 -1.24 -31.40 22.60
N THR A 536 -0.48 -31.77 23.63
CA THR A 536 -0.87 -32.80 24.59
C THR A 536 -1.40 -32.23 25.91
N SER A 537 -1.08 -30.97 26.22
CA SER A 537 -1.55 -30.24 27.39
C SER A 537 -2.97 -29.72 27.22
N THR A 538 -3.81 -29.88 28.25
CA THR A 538 -5.17 -29.33 28.29
C THR A 538 -5.15 -27.83 28.58
N PRO A 539 -6.04 -27.03 27.97
CA PRO A 539 -6.21 -25.62 28.33
C PRO A 539 -6.54 -25.47 29.83
N VAL A 540 -5.85 -24.54 30.51
CA VAL A 540 -6.08 -24.20 31.92
C VAL A 540 -6.65 -22.78 31.97
N ALA A 541 -7.79 -22.59 32.65
CA ALA A 541 -8.40 -21.27 32.78
C ALA A 541 -7.45 -20.27 33.47
N GLY A 542 -7.28 -19.08 32.89
CA GLY A 542 -6.39 -18.03 33.39
C GLY A 542 -4.93 -18.15 32.95
N VAL A 543 -4.56 -19.21 32.23
CA VAL A 543 -3.29 -19.35 31.52
C VAL A 543 -3.58 -19.21 30.02
N GLY A 544 -2.71 -18.51 29.28
CA GLY A 544 -2.85 -18.37 27.82
C GLY A 544 -3.00 -19.72 27.10
N PRO A 545 -3.50 -19.72 25.85
CA PRO A 545 -3.74 -20.96 25.11
C PRO A 545 -2.45 -21.80 25.05
N PRO A 546 -2.52 -23.11 25.35
CA PRO A 546 -1.34 -23.96 25.31
C PRO A 546 -0.68 -23.90 23.93
N THR A 547 0.64 -23.72 23.92
CA THR A 547 1.44 -23.50 22.71
C THR A 547 2.59 -24.51 22.69
N ASN A 548 2.80 -25.16 21.55
CA ASN A 548 3.93 -26.04 21.27
C ASN A 548 4.87 -25.33 20.29
N LEU A 549 6.08 -25.03 20.77
CA LEU A 549 7.17 -24.45 19.97
C LEU A 549 8.23 -25.51 19.73
N SER A 550 8.65 -25.66 18.48
CA SER A 550 9.72 -26.59 18.11
C SER A 550 10.72 -25.89 17.21
N ALA A 551 11.97 -25.77 17.66
CA ALA A 551 13.01 -25.09 16.90
C ALA A 551 13.28 -25.76 15.54
N PHE A 552 13.72 -24.95 14.57
CA PHE A 552 14.31 -25.47 13.34
C PHE A 552 15.63 -26.17 13.66
N GLY A 553 15.96 -27.21 12.89
CA GLY A 553 17.24 -27.91 13.02
C GLY A 553 18.44 -27.03 12.65
N LYS A 554 18.20 -25.97 11.87
CA LYS A 554 19.16 -24.94 11.49
C LYS A 554 18.49 -23.59 11.54
N GLN A 555 19.16 -22.63 12.15
CA GLN A 555 18.68 -21.28 12.35
C GLN A 555 19.28 -20.31 11.31
N PRO A 556 18.56 -19.22 10.97
CA PRO A 556 19.14 -18.14 10.18
C PRO A 556 20.36 -17.52 10.89
N LYS A 557 21.33 -17.04 10.12
CA LYS A 557 22.51 -16.36 10.68
C LYS A 557 22.26 -14.88 10.97
N ASP A 558 21.30 -14.29 10.28
CA ASP A 558 20.95 -12.88 10.36
C ASP A 558 19.46 -12.71 10.01
N ARG A 559 18.98 -11.47 9.97
CA ARG A 559 17.57 -11.11 9.73
C ARG A 559 17.21 -10.99 8.25
N TYR A 560 17.87 -11.77 7.40
CA TYR A 560 17.65 -11.75 5.96
C TYR A 560 17.41 -13.19 5.49
N TYR A 561 16.15 -13.62 5.52
CA TYR A 561 15.80 -14.97 5.12
C TYR A 561 14.36 -15.07 4.61
N ALA A 562 14.07 -16.17 3.92
CA ALA A 562 12.70 -16.54 3.57
C ALA A 562 12.37 -17.94 4.08
N ILE A 563 11.11 -18.17 4.43
CA ILE A 563 10.55 -19.48 4.74
C ILE A 563 9.48 -19.79 3.70
N SER A 564 9.63 -20.90 2.99
CA SER A 564 8.57 -21.49 2.17
C SER A 564 8.04 -22.72 2.89
N ALA A 565 6.71 -22.87 2.99
CA ALA A 565 6.12 -24.00 3.72
C ALA A 565 4.71 -24.33 3.24
N ARG A 566 4.34 -25.61 3.36
CA ARG A 566 2.98 -26.10 3.20
C ARG A 566 2.45 -26.63 4.52
N LEU A 567 1.27 -26.15 4.94
CA LEU A 567 0.61 -26.54 6.18
C LEU A 567 -0.76 -27.14 5.91
N ASP A 568 -0.99 -28.34 6.45
CA ASP A 568 -2.26 -29.04 6.41
C ASP A 568 -2.89 -29.11 7.81
N PHE A 569 -4.12 -28.60 7.93
CA PHE A 569 -4.84 -28.47 9.19
C PHE A 569 -5.94 -29.52 9.37
N PHE A 570 -6.41 -30.10 8.26
CA PHE A 570 -7.57 -30.97 8.22
C PHE A 570 -7.21 -32.29 7.56
N SER A 571 -7.64 -33.39 8.15
CA SER A 571 -7.56 -34.71 7.52
C SER A 571 -8.53 -34.81 6.34
N GLU A 572 -8.20 -35.66 5.37
CA GLU A 572 -9.09 -36.04 4.27
C GLU A 572 -10.45 -36.54 4.80
N GLN A 573 -11.54 -36.11 4.15
CA GLN A 573 -12.90 -36.47 4.54
C GLN A 573 -13.63 -37.17 3.39
N ASN A 574 -14.41 -38.21 3.71
CA ASN A 574 -15.31 -38.86 2.76
C ASN A 574 -16.73 -38.28 2.92
N ILE A 575 -16.96 -37.12 2.30
CA ILE A 575 -18.24 -36.41 2.34
C ILE A 575 -18.79 -36.36 0.92
N ALA A 576 -20.00 -36.87 0.75
CA ALA A 576 -20.70 -36.83 -0.53
C ALA A 576 -21.14 -35.39 -0.87
N ALA A 577 -21.14 -35.06 -2.15
CA ALA A 577 -21.42 -33.71 -2.67
C ALA A 577 -22.79 -33.15 -2.26
N ASP A 578 -23.75 -34.02 -1.90
CA ASP A 578 -25.11 -33.67 -1.47
C ASP A 578 -25.23 -33.37 0.04
N LYS A 579 -24.16 -33.54 0.83
CA LYS A 579 -24.15 -33.30 2.27
C LYS A 579 -23.54 -31.96 2.66
N SER A 580 -24.02 -31.40 3.78
CA SER A 580 -23.46 -30.20 4.38
C SER A 580 -22.06 -30.46 4.92
N LEU A 581 -21.12 -29.56 4.61
CA LEU A 581 -19.77 -29.61 5.15
C LEU A 581 -19.71 -28.95 6.53
N GLU A 582 -19.24 -29.68 7.54
CA GLU A 582 -18.89 -29.13 8.85
C GLU A 582 -17.37 -29.05 8.98
N ARG A 583 -16.83 -27.89 9.36
CA ARG A 583 -15.38 -27.73 9.52
C ARG A 583 -14.96 -28.26 10.90
N PRO A 584 -14.02 -29.21 10.98
CA PRO A 584 -13.47 -29.66 12.25
C PRO A 584 -12.80 -28.52 13.00
N ILE A 585 -12.75 -28.60 14.33
CA ILE A 585 -11.87 -27.74 15.12
C ILE A 585 -10.42 -28.08 14.75
N ALA A 586 -9.62 -27.06 14.44
CA ALA A 586 -8.21 -27.21 14.12
C ALA A 586 -7.34 -26.42 15.10
N LEU A 587 -6.08 -26.82 15.23
CA LEU A 587 -5.07 -26.02 15.91
C LEU A 587 -4.70 -24.80 15.05
N ARG A 588 -4.25 -23.73 15.69
CA ARG A 588 -3.51 -22.65 15.02
C ARG A 588 -2.13 -23.17 14.64
N GLY A 589 -1.60 -22.76 13.50
CA GLY A 589 -0.34 -23.28 12.97
C GLY A 589 0.43 -22.25 12.16
N GLY A 590 1.76 -22.25 12.30
CA GLY A 590 2.64 -21.31 11.63
C GLY A 590 4.07 -21.35 12.17
N PHE A 591 4.70 -20.18 12.28
CA PHE A 591 6.09 -20.02 12.71
C PHE A 591 6.24 -18.85 13.68
N ARG A 592 7.05 -19.05 14.72
CA ARG A 592 7.68 -17.96 15.49
C ARG A 592 8.98 -17.60 14.80
N ILE A 593 9.18 -16.32 14.49
CA ILE A 593 10.34 -15.80 13.76
C ILE A 593 11.00 -14.66 14.52
N LEU A 594 12.22 -14.29 14.12
CA LEU A 594 13.01 -13.21 14.74
C LEU A 594 13.06 -13.37 16.27
N SER A 595 13.18 -14.62 16.72
CA SER A 595 13.04 -14.97 18.12
C SER A 595 14.37 -14.92 18.85
N SER A 596 14.33 -14.46 20.10
CA SER A 596 15.38 -14.60 21.10
C SER A 596 14.73 -14.78 22.47
N LYS A 597 15.49 -14.52 23.54
CA LYS A 597 14.98 -14.46 24.91
C LYS A 597 13.97 -13.34 25.14
N PHE A 598 14.15 -12.20 24.46
CA PHE A 598 13.41 -10.96 24.78
C PHE A 598 12.40 -10.58 23.71
N GLU A 599 12.56 -11.06 22.48
CA GLU A 599 11.81 -10.60 21.32
C GLU A 599 11.41 -11.78 20.46
N TRP A 600 10.24 -11.73 19.84
CA TRP A 600 9.78 -12.69 18.83
C TRP A 600 8.57 -12.13 18.09
N THR A 601 8.31 -12.65 16.89
CA THR A 601 7.09 -12.37 16.13
C THR A 601 6.42 -13.69 15.76
N ASP A 602 5.12 -13.83 16.00
CA ASP A 602 4.39 -15.05 15.66
C ASP A 602 3.57 -14.84 14.38
N VAL A 603 3.85 -15.64 13.35
CA VAL A 603 3.12 -15.68 12.08
C VAL A 603 2.36 -16.98 12.01
N TYR A 604 1.03 -16.95 12.08
CA TYR A 604 0.21 -18.16 12.10
C TYR A 604 -1.16 -17.99 11.47
N TYR A 605 -1.77 -19.10 11.07
CA TYR A 605 -3.14 -19.14 10.60
C TYR A 605 -4.05 -19.76 11.67
N ASP A 606 -5.22 -19.16 11.86
CA ASP A 606 -6.32 -19.70 12.66
C ASP A 606 -7.45 -20.20 11.74
N PRO A 607 -7.52 -21.52 11.46
CA PRO A 607 -8.56 -22.07 10.59
C PRO A 607 -9.99 -21.95 11.16
N ASN A 608 -10.12 -21.68 12.46
CA ASN A 608 -11.41 -21.59 13.16
C ASN A 608 -12.05 -20.22 13.01
N GLN A 609 -11.26 -19.20 12.67
CA GLN A 609 -11.70 -17.83 12.40
C GLN A 609 -11.40 -17.35 10.97
N GLU A 610 -10.59 -18.12 10.23
CA GLU A 610 -10.18 -17.81 8.86
C GLU A 610 -9.31 -16.55 8.78
N TYR A 611 -8.40 -16.40 9.74
CA TYR A 611 -7.43 -15.30 9.76
C TYR A 611 -6.01 -15.82 9.69
N LEU A 612 -5.24 -15.27 8.75
CA LEU A 612 -3.78 -15.24 8.80
C LEU A 612 -3.40 -14.08 9.73
N ILE A 613 -2.48 -14.32 10.67
CA ILE A 613 -2.18 -13.41 11.77
C ILE A 613 -0.66 -13.21 11.86
N ILE A 614 -0.24 -11.97 12.07
CA ILE A 614 1.11 -11.61 12.52
C ILE A 614 0.99 -10.92 13.88
N ASP A 615 1.29 -11.64 14.95
CA ASP A 615 1.32 -11.08 16.30
C ASP A 615 2.68 -10.44 16.57
N ARG A 616 2.63 -9.10 16.75
CA ARG A 616 3.79 -8.25 16.95
C ARG A 616 3.95 -7.74 18.38
N SER A 617 3.13 -8.24 19.31
CA SER A 617 3.13 -7.80 20.71
C SER A 617 4.49 -7.93 21.42
N HIS A 618 5.38 -8.79 20.88
CA HIS A 618 6.73 -9.03 21.39
C HIS A 618 7.82 -8.83 20.33
N SER A 619 7.52 -8.21 19.19
CA SER A 619 8.46 -8.08 18.06
C SER A 619 9.68 -7.21 18.37
N SER A 620 9.57 -6.32 19.36
CA SER A 620 10.60 -5.35 19.70
C SER A 620 10.61 -5.09 21.20
N SER A 621 11.81 -5.02 21.77
CA SER A 621 12.06 -4.52 23.12
C SER A 621 12.12 -2.99 23.19
N ILE A 622 12.15 -2.30 22.05
CA ILE A 622 12.01 -0.85 21.96
C ILE A 622 10.52 -0.49 21.99
N PRO A 623 10.06 0.27 23.00
CA PRO A 623 8.64 0.47 23.24
C PRO A 623 7.99 1.54 22.35
N SER A 624 8.77 2.30 21.56
CA SER A 624 8.24 3.38 20.71
C SER A 624 7.66 2.89 19.38
N TYR A 625 8.05 1.70 18.93
CA TYR A 625 7.53 1.13 17.68
C TYR A 625 6.15 0.50 17.90
N GLY A 626 5.32 0.51 16.86
CA GLY A 626 4.02 -0.14 16.89
C GLY A 626 4.13 -1.66 17.09
N ASN A 627 3.17 -2.21 17.83
CA ASN A 627 3.12 -3.63 18.20
C ASN A 627 1.75 -4.26 17.95
N SER A 628 0.87 -3.59 17.21
CA SER A 628 -0.46 -4.08 16.88
C SER A 628 -0.39 -5.37 16.06
N THR A 629 -1.28 -6.31 16.37
CA THR A 629 -1.46 -7.53 15.60
C THR A 629 -2.00 -7.22 14.21
N GLU A 630 -1.35 -7.75 13.18
CA GLU A 630 -1.86 -7.72 11.81
C GLU A 630 -2.69 -8.96 11.54
N GLN A 631 -3.76 -8.81 10.76
CA GLN A 631 -4.61 -9.94 10.39
C GLN A 631 -5.24 -9.78 9.02
N ALA A 632 -5.39 -10.88 8.31
CA ALA A 632 -6.02 -10.95 7.00
C ALA A 632 -7.00 -12.11 6.91
N LYS A 633 -8.19 -11.88 6.36
CA LYS A 633 -9.12 -12.99 6.09
C LYS A 633 -8.55 -13.90 5.01
N HIS A 634 -8.57 -15.19 5.28
CA HIS A 634 -8.09 -16.22 4.36
C HIS A 634 -8.91 -17.50 4.53
N ARG A 635 -9.60 -17.93 3.47
CA ARG A 635 -10.33 -19.20 3.45
C ARG A 635 -9.49 -20.27 2.77
N LEU A 636 -9.35 -21.41 3.44
CA LEU A 636 -8.90 -22.67 2.84
C LEU A 636 -10.13 -23.43 2.34
N TRP A 637 -10.16 -23.68 1.03
CA TRP A 637 -11.34 -24.23 0.36
C TRP A 637 -11.37 -25.76 0.40
N PRO A 638 -12.53 -26.37 0.69
CA PRO A 638 -12.73 -27.80 0.50
C PRO A 638 -12.91 -28.10 -0.99
N VAL A 639 -12.01 -28.92 -1.52
CA VAL A 639 -11.94 -29.35 -2.91
C VAL A 639 -12.36 -30.82 -2.99
N LEU A 640 -13.32 -31.09 -3.86
CA LEU A 640 -13.82 -32.42 -4.18
C LEU A 640 -13.00 -33.00 -5.33
N ASP A 641 -12.40 -34.16 -5.10
CA ASP A 641 -11.77 -34.94 -6.16
C ASP A 641 -12.85 -35.60 -7.03
N PRO A 642 -12.89 -35.31 -8.35
CA PRO A 642 -13.94 -35.82 -9.23
C PRO A 642 -13.86 -37.33 -9.47
N VAL A 643 -12.71 -37.95 -9.22
CA VAL A 643 -12.47 -39.39 -9.41
C VAL A 643 -12.78 -40.16 -8.13
N THR A 644 -12.26 -39.70 -6.99
CA THR A 644 -12.37 -40.44 -5.73
C THR A 644 -13.60 -40.05 -4.90
N ASN A 645 -14.27 -38.94 -5.25
CA ASN A 645 -15.37 -38.33 -4.49
C ASN A 645 -14.98 -38.02 -3.02
N LYS A 646 -13.68 -37.82 -2.78
CA LYS A 646 -13.15 -37.43 -1.48
C LYS A 646 -12.96 -35.92 -1.42
N THR A 647 -13.18 -35.36 -0.24
CA THR A 647 -12.98 -33.94 0.02
C THR A 647 -11.67 -33.73 0.76
N THR A 648 -10.82 -32.89 0.20
CA THR A 648 -9.61 -32.39 0.86
C THR A 648 -9.73 -30.89 1.05
N TYR A 649 -9.16 -30.35 2.12
CA TYR A 649 -9.03 -28.90 2.23
C TYR A 649 -7.76 -28.45 1.53
N GLU A 650 -7.82 -27.31 0.85
CA GLU A 650 -6.66 -26.62 0.35
C GLU A 650 -5.62 -26.46 1.47
N SER A 651 -4.38 -26.82 1.17
CA SER A 651 -3.27 -26.57 2.07
C SER A 651 -2.96 -25.08 2.15
N LEU A 652 -2.44 -24.63 3.28
CA LEU A 652 -1.89 -23.28 3.40
C LEU A 652 -0.44 -23.30 2.92
N ASN A 653 -0.20 -22.71 1.76
CA ASN A 653 1.12 -22.44 1.21
C ASN A 653 1.57 -21.05 1.66
N LEU A 654 2.58 -21.00 2.52
CA LEU A 654 3.17 -19.78 3.04
C LEU A 654 4.50 -19.49 2.34
N THR A 655 4.72 -18.22 2.02
CA THR A 655 6.05 -17.65 1.79
C THR A 655 6.22 -16.46 2.71
N ILE A 656 7.13 -16.56 3.69
CA ILE A 656 7.43 -15.52 4.67
C ILE A 656 8.79 -14.95 4.31
N VAL A 657 8.86 -13.68 3.93
CA VAL A 657 10.12 -12.99 3.63
C VAL A 657 10.45 -12.02 4.75
N VAL A 658 11.59 -12.25 5.40
CA VAL A 658 12.16 -11.39 6.43
C VAL A 658 13.35 -10.65 5.82
N ASP A 659 13.16 -9.37 5.54
CA ASP A 659 14.19 -8.48 5.01
C ASP A 659 14.48 -7.38 6.04
N ASN A 660 15.19 -7.81 7.09
CA ASN A 660 15.45 -7.09 8.33
C ASN A 660 14.17 -6.63 9.03
N SER A 661 13.74 -5.38 8.84
CA SER A 661 12.51 -4.87 9.46
C SER A 661 11.26 -5.06 8.62
N VAL A 662 11.37 -5.34 7.32
CA VAL A 662 10.18 -5.61 6.51
C VAL A 662 9.87 -7.10 6.56
N LEU A 663 8.67 -7.41 7.03
CA LEU A 663 8.09 -8.74 7.06
C LEU A 663 6.96 -8.81 6.03
N GLU A 664 7.13 -9.63 4.99
CA GLU A 664 6.14 -9.79 3.93
C GLU A 664 5.69 -11.25 3.84
N VAL A 665 4.42 -11.51 4.17
CA VAL A 665 3.85 -12.87 4.28
C VAL A 665 2.81 -13.08 3.19
N HIS A 666 3.06 -14.05 2.32
CA HIS A 666 2.15 -14.47 1.24
C HIS A 666 1.49 -15.81 1.60
N ALA A 667 0.17 -15.88 1.48
CA ALA A 667 -0.62 -17.09 1.64
C ALA A 667 -1.43 -17.41 0.37
N ASN A 668 -1.14 -18.58 -0.21
CA ASN A 668 -1.76 -19.14 -1.42
C ASN A 668 -1.87 -18.15 -2.59
N GLU A 669 -0.95 -17.19 -2.70
CA GLU A 669 -0.90 -16.19 -3.77
C GLU A 669 -2.19 -15.34 -3.91
N ARG A 670 -2.94 -15.14 -2.82
CA ARG A 670 -4.16 -14.28 -2.80
C ARG A 670 -4.37 -13.50 -1.51
N THR A 671 -3.59 -13.78 -0.47
CA THR A 671 -3.64 -13.04 0.79
C THR A 671 -2.22 -12.67 1.17
N ILE A 672 -1.99 -11.37 1.33
CA ILE A 672 -0.68 -10.83 1.65
C ILE A 672 -0.80 -9.89 2.85
N ILE A 673 0.14 -10.00 3.79
CA ILE A 673 0.34 -9.06 4.88
C ILE A 673 1.80 -8.59 4.82
N THR A 674 2.02 -7.31 4.54
CA THR A 674 3.33 -6.67 4.66
C THR A 674 3.35 -5.77 5.88
N THR A 675 4.29 -5.94 6.81
CA THR A 675 4.37 -5.13 8.03
C THR A 675 5.82 -4.88 8.45
N ARG A 676 6.00 -4.19 9.57
CA ARG A 676 7.30 -3.83 10.14
C ARG A 676 7.54 -4.50 11.49
N VAL A 677 8.79 -4.89 11.72
CA VAL A 677 9.26 -5.46 12.99
C VAL A 677 10.66 -4.89 13.30
N TYR A 678 10.90 -4.44 14.52
CA TYR A 678 12.17 -3.77 14.88
C TYR A 678 12.86 -4.41 16.08
N PRO A 679 13.17 -5.73 16.05
CA PRO A 679 13.89 -6.36 17.15
C PRO A 679 15.23 -5.64 17.37
N TRP A 680 15.56 -5.31 18.61
CA TRP A 680 16.82 -4.67 18.97
C TRP A 680 17.94 -5.70 19.10
N CYS A 681 17.69 -6.79 19.82
CA CYS A 681 18.71 -7.75 20.23
C CYS A 681 19.27 -8.50 19.01
N LYS A 682 20.60 -8.55 18.88
CA LYS A 682 21.28 -9.12 17.70
C LYS A 682 20.97 -10.61 17.51
N ASP A 683 20.69 -11.32 18.60
CA ASP A 683 20.32 -12.73 18.62
C ASP A 683 18.83 -13.00 18.32
N SER A 684 18.00 -11.97 18.12
CA SER A 684 16.61 -12.08 17.67
C SER A 684 16.54 -12.48 16.20
N VAL A 685 16.94 -13.72 15.91
CA VAL A 685 17.03 -14.31 14.57
C VAL A 685 16.41 -15.71 14.48
N ASP A 686 16.15 -16.37 15.62
CA ASP A 686 15.69 -17.75 15.63
C ASP A 686 14.29 -17.93 15.06
N VAL A 687 14.05 -19.12 14.52
CA VAL A 687 12.80 -19.61 13.94
C VAL A 687 12.38 -20.91 14.61
N GLN A 688 11.09 -20.99 14.93
CA GLN A 688 10.46 -22.16 15.53
C GLN A 688 9.13 -22.43 14.83
N TYR A 689 8.78 -23.71 14.68
CA TYR A 689 7.42 -24.11 14.34
C TYR A 689 6.50 -23.73 15.51
N PHE A 690 5.33 -23.22 15.17
CA PHE A 690 4.31 -22.77 16.12
C PHE A 690 3.03 -23.56 15.92
N VAL A 691 2.53 -24.17 17.00
CA VAL A 691 1.17 -24.73 17.05
C VAL A 691 0.51 -24.34 18.38
N GLN A 692 -0.72 -23.84 18.33
CA GLN A 692 -1.43 -23.36 19.51
C GLN A 692 -2.89 -23.82 19.51
N TYR A 693 -3.44 -24.11 20.69
CA TYR A 693 -4.89 -24.37 20.82
C TYR A 693 -5.68 -23.10 20.48
N PRO A 694 -6.79 -23.20 19.72
CA PRO A 694 -7.64 -22.04 19.47
C PRO A 694 -8.19 -21.45 20.77
N GLU A 695 -8.28 -20.12 20.83
CA GLU A 695 -8.93 -19.44 21.93
C GLU A 695 -10.45 -19.52 21.78
N PHE A 696 -11.11 -20.20 22.71
CA PHE A 696 -12.56 -20.21 22.83
C PHE A 696 -13.00 -19.25 23.93
N GLY A 697 -13.01 -17.95 23.64
CA GLY A 697 -13.50 -16.98 24.62
C GLY A 697 -12.83 -15.62 24.61
N SER A 698 -12.86 -14.91 23.49
CA SER A 698 -12.99 -13.46 23.53
C SER A 698 -13.95 -13.08 22.41
N SER A 699 -15.05 -12.46 22.77
CA SER A 699 -15.97 -11.85 21.83
C SER A 699 -15.27 -10.64 21.20
N GLN A 700 -14.42 -10.83 20.19
CA GLN A 700 -14.40 -9.82 19.15
C GLN A 700 -15.79 -9.86 18.52
N ALA A 701 -16.46 -8.70 18.52
CA ALA A 701 -17.86 -8.58 18.17
C ALA A 701 -18.13 -9.39 16.90
N LYS A 702 -18.96 -10.43 17.00
CA LYS A 702 -19.51 -11.10 15.82
C LYS A 702 -20.17 -10.00 14.98
N HIS A 703 -19.50 -9.54 13.93
CA HIS A 703 -20.18 -8.76 12.91
C HIS A 703 -21.28 -9.68 12.38
N LYS A 704 -22.54 -9.27 12.57
CA LYS A 704 -23.71 -9.98 12.06
C LYS A 704 -23.55 -10.09 10.53
N GLY A 705 -23.09 -11.24 10.03
CA GLY A 705 -22.91 -11.45 8.59
C GLY A 705 -21.87 -12.50 8.17
N SER A 706 -20.91 -12.86 9.03
CA SER A 706 -19.90 -13.89 8.68
C SER A 706 -20.55 -15.29 8.72
N ALA A 707 -20.72 -15.92 7.56
CA ALA A 707 -21.33 -17.24 7.40
C ALA A 707 -20.29 -18.37 7.55
N ALA A 708 -19.41 -18.28 8.55
CA ALA A 708 -18.43 -19.32 8.84
C ALA A 708 -19.09 -20.70 8.86
N LEU A 709 -18.44 -21.71 8.27
CA LEU A 709 -18.97 -23.07 8.21
C LEU A 709 -19.31 -23.58 9.63
N PRO A 710 -20.46 -24.27 9.83
CA PRO A 710 -20.83 -24.86 11.11
C PRO A 710 -19.73 -25.77 11.64
N ARG A 711 -19.48 -25.68 12.94
CA ARG A 711 -18.48 -26.51 13.64
C ARG A 711 -19.11 -27.85 14.06
N THR A 712 -18.35 -28.93 13.95
CA THR A 712 -18.75 -30.23 14.51
C THR A 712 -18.82 -30.15 16.04
N LYS A 713 -19.77 -30.87 16.66
CA LYS A 713 -19.73 -31.15 18.11
C LYS A 713 -18.67 -32.25 18.32
N SER A 714 -17.56 -31.93 19.00
CA SER A 714 -16.47 -32.89 19.21
C SER A 714 -16.97 -34.16 19.92
N HIS A 715 -16.73 -35.33 19.33
CA HIS A 715 -16.97 -36.62 19.97
C HIS A 715 -15.67 -37.12 20.62
N HIS A 716 -15.76 -37.86 21.74
CA HIS A 716 -14.60 -38.40 22.47
C HIS A 716 -13.71 -39.36 21.63
N SER A 717 -14.18 -39.78 20.45
CA SER A 717 -13.48 -40.66 19.51
C SER A 717 -12.74 -39.92 18.38
N ASP A 718 -12.85 -38.59 18.28
CA ASP A 718 -12.23 -37.85 17.18
C ASP A 718 -10.70 -37.81 17.33
N PRO A 719 -9.93 -37.90 16.21
CA PRO A 719 -8.49 -37.72 16.25
C PRO A 719 -8.14 -36.37 16.89
N LYS A 720 -7.12 -36.35 17.76
CA LYS A 720 -6.63 -35.09 18.33
C LYS A 720 -6.20 -34.15 17.19
N PRO A 721 -6.58 -32.86 17.23
CA PRO A 721 -6.23 -31.93 16.17
C PRO A 721 -4.70 -31.78 16.10
N GLN A 722 -4.18 -31.66 14.89
CA GLN A 722 -2.75 -31.61 14.59
C GLN A 722 -2.52 -30.73 13.36
N VAL A 723 -1.30 -30.24 13.20
CA VAL A 723 -0.87 -29.51 11.99
C VAL A 723 0.28 -30.28 11.36
N HIS A 724 0.14 -30.63 10.08
CA HIS A 724 1.19 -31.25 9.31
C HIS A 724 1.93 -30.17 8.51
N PHE A 725 3.23 -30.09 8.70
CA PHE A 725 4.14 -29.20 8.00
C PHE A 725 4.93 -30.02 6.99
N SER A 726 4.84 -29.66 5.73
CA SER A 726 5.59 -30.29 4.65
C SER A 726 6.27 -29.27 3.76
N GLN A 727 7.28 -29.72 3.00
CA GLN A 727 8.01 -28.89 2.04
C GLN A 727 8.55 -27.59 2.67
N VAL A 728 8.99 -27.67 3.93
CA VAL A 728 9.49 -26.50 4.64
C VAL A 728 10.94 -26.25 4.23
N GLU A 729 11.19 -25.09 3.64
CA GLU A 729 12.52 -24.63 3.27
C GLU A 729 12.84 -23.29 3.95
N LEU A 730 14.05 -23.18 4.50
CA LEU A 730 14.64 -21.92 4.98
C LEU A 730 15.70 -21.46 3.98
N TRP A 731 15.57 -20.24 3.46
CA TRP A 731 16.52 -19.59 2.57
C TRP A 731 17.23 -18.48 3.33
N ASP A 732 18.43 -18.77 3.88
CA ASP A 732 19.20 -17.81 4.71
C ASP A 732 20.20 -17.01 3.86
N GLY A 733 19.98 -15.69 3.74
CA GLY A 733 20.88 -14.76 3.04
C GLY A 733 20.14 -13.72 2.19
N LEU A 734 19.16 -14.16 1.40
CA LEU A 734 18.52 -13.40 0.32
C LEU A 734 19.55 -12.83 -0.69
N VAL A 735 19.30 -11.64 -1.22
CA VAL A 735 20.16 -10.95 -2.20
C VAL A 735 20.59 -9.59 -1.68
N ASN A 736 21.62 -9.00 -2.29
CA ASN A 736 21.86 -7.56 -2.21
C ASN A 736 21.23 -6.90 -3.44
N ALA A 737 20.06 -6.28 -3.27
CA ALA A 737 19.33 -5.65 -4.36
C ALA A 737 20.05 -4.40 -4.93
N TRP A 738 21.03 -3.84 -4.21
CA TRP A 738 21.76 -2.63 -4.59
C TRP A 738 23.28 -2.86 -4.57
N PRO A 739 23.81 -3.68 -5.48
CA PRO A 739 25.23 -4.06 -5.47
C PRO A 739 26.20 -2.88 -5.68
N ASN A 740 25.72 -1.78 -6.29
CA ASN A 740 26.51 -0.58 -6.57
C ASN A 740 26.48 0.47 -5.46
N ARG A 741 25.67 0.28 -4.41
CA ARG A 741 25.64 1.18 -3.25
C ARG A 741 26.67 0.73 -2.21
N PRO A 742 27.34 1.67 -1.50
CA PRO A 742 28.00 1.32 -0.26
C PRO A 742 26.97 0.78 0.75
N ALA A 743 27.44 0.04 1.76
CA ALA A 743 26.54 -0.45 2.81
C ALA A 743 25.78 0.70 3.47
N ASP A 744 26.48 1.79 3.81
CA ASP A 744 25.90 3.02 4.38
C ASP A 744 25.87 4.14 3.34
N THR A 745 24.67 4.52 2.93
CA THR A 745 24.36 5.60 1.98
C THR A 745 23.82 6.86 2.66
N SER A 746 23.92 6.95 4.00
CA SER A 746 23.60 8.17 4.73
C SER A 746 24.63 9.27 4.43
N LEU A 747 24.19 10.54 4.48
CA LEU A 747 25.04 11.70 4.26
C LEU A 747 25.02 12.62 5.50
N PRO A 748 26.18 13.16 5.95
CA PRO A 748 26.22 14.07 7.09
C PRO A 748 25.50 15.40 6.81
N GLY A 749 24.68 15.87 7.76
CA GLY A 749 24.17 17.25 7.77
C GLY A 749 23.10 17.58 6.72
N VAL A 750 22.41 16.58 6.16
CA VAL A 750 21.45 16.79 5.07
C VAL A 750 20.02 17.08 5.55
N TYR A 751 19.70 16.81 6.81
CA TYR A 751 18.36 17.07 7.35
C TYR A 751 18.24 18.54 7.79
N SER A 752 17.70 19.38 6.91
CA SER A 752 17.59 20.81 7.15
C SER A 752 16.41 21.11 8.08
N HIS A 753 16.71 21.56 9.30
CA HIS A 753 15.78 22.42 10.03
C HIS A 753 15.99 23.85 9.54
N ASN A 754 14.97 24.44 8.93
CA ASN A 754 15.04 25.82 8.48
C ASN A 754 13.79 26.54 8.94
N ILE A 755 13.95 27.68 9.64
CA ILE A 755 12.82 28.50 10.09
C ILE A 755 11.84 28.83 8.95
N THR A 756 12.29 28.83 7.70
CA THR A 756 11.42 29.01 6.54
C THR A 756 10.42 27.87 6.35
N SER A 757 10.72 26.62 6.72
CA SER A 757 9.75 25.51 6.68
C SER A 757 8.56 25.81 7.60
N THR A 758 8.84 26.25 8.84
CA THR A 758 7.82 26.69 9.80
C THR A 758 7.04 27.90 9.29
N VAL A 759 7.70 28.86 8.63
CA VAL A 759 7.05 30.07 8.12
C VAL A 759 6.15 29.77 6.93
N PHE A 760 6.58 28.89 6.02
CA PHE A 760 5.76 28.50 4.87
C PHE A 760 4.66 27.51 5.24
N GLY A 761 4.87 26.68 6.26
CA GLY A 761 3.89 25.69 6.74
C GLY A 761 3.57 24.58 5.74
N LEU A 762 4.37 24.41 4.68
CA LEU A 762 4.11 23.44 3.61
C LEU A 762 4.59 22.03 3.94
N TRP A 763 5.68 21.94 4.69
CA TRP A 763 6.38 20.71 5.01
C TRP A 763 6.64 20.64 6.51
N PRO A 764 6.63 19.44 7.09
CA PRO A 764 6.93 19.26 8.50
C PRO A 764 8.38 19.62 8.81
N ASP A 765 8.60 20.26 9.95
CA ASP A 765 9.93 20.48 10.53
C ASP A 765 10.26 19.26 11.41
N LEU A 766 10.61 18.16 10.74
CA LEU A 766 10.92 16.86 11.37
C LEU A 766 12.40 16.74 11.71
#